data_AF-A0A9D9T5D4-F1
#
_entry.id   AF-A0A9D9T5D4-F1
#
_cell.length_a   1.000
_cell.length_b   1.000
_cell.length_c   1.000
_cell.angle_alpha   90.00
_cell.angle_beta   90.00
_cell.angle_gamma   90.00
#
_symmetry.space_group_name_H-M   'P 1'
#
loop_
_entity.id
_entity.type
_entity.pdbx_description
1 polymer ?
#
loop_
_entity_poly.entity_id
_entity_poly.type
_entity_poly.pdbx_seq_one_letter_code
_entity_poly.pdbx_strand_id
1 'polypeptide(L)'
;MKKTTLLLFFLLATQAFGSVSHDMVNALQASPVYSLMVDGSCFYVSANKQDIIKKEAKSGDEIVVFSATNYEQVKGVGGFTLSPDGATILLYNIDALNNVMDSVSYYVFDRQRKRIEPLSEYGKQQVPHYSPNGRMIAFVRNNDLYIKRLDYGTEMRVTESGRTDTLSNGLADEVYQKGFGINQSVVWSPDSKMLAFVQYDQTDVPYYTQLENSGVYPAIKKQRYAKPEFPITKARLFVYVLQFRKLTAMILPDEQENYITALNWSYSPDLLGINTLNREQKHRKVIFINPLSGVPRVAFQEESDKAIAPTQATELQFLPDNSFVLLSGKSGNTHVYHYAANGMLIKQLTSGKYDVTKVYGYDEQKKLFYYQSTANGEANRGVYFVGLKGDIHALFDDEGDHNVVFSPQFSHLVHQFSSLNTPPVYTFCDAKGKQIALLQENAAVKDLVKTNAVPSKEMITLLMEEGNSVSAYLIKPQNFAADKKYPVIIVVQESANKWEVSFAQDIAEQGYLVVSVDTKRAQKVADLLSTIDAIGKLPFIDSQSVAVIGVGVHAHTAIVALANADSKMKAVVAISPITDFADYTAVLSERWMGLPQKNFADYEQASLLHKTFSSQAAFLLIHNVDNADIHIQHTWNLVDALVQSGYQFDMQVYSHSPFDEESLLLQP
;
A
#
# COMPACT_ATOMS: atom_id res chain seq x y z
N MET A 1 27.07 -19.04 18.70
CA MET A 1 26.08 -19.94 18.04
C MET A 1 26.83 -20.98 17.21
N LYS A 2 26.56 -22.28 17.40
CA LYS A 2 27.09 -23.34 16.49
C LYS A 2 26.24 -23.34 15.22
N LYS A 3 26.87 -23.43 14.03
CA LYS A 3 26.23 -23.41 12.69
C LYS A 3 24.99 -24.32 12.58
N THR A 4 24.96 -25.45 13.28
CA THR A 4 23.84 -26.39 13.31
C THR A 4 22.54 -25.89 13.99
N THR A 5 22.58 -24.77 14.71
CA THR A 5 21.41 -24.25 15.45
C THR A 5 20.53 -23.33 14.60
N LEU A 6 21.07 -22.69 13.56
CA LEU A 6 20.32 -21.74 12.71
C LEU A 6 19.41 -22.48 11.69
N LEU A 7 19.90 -23.60 11.16
CA LEU A 7 19.14 -24.44 10.21
C LEU A 7 17.96 -25.15 10.87
N LEU A 8 18.15 -25.67 12.09
CA LEU A 8 17.08 -26.29 12.87
C LEU A 8 16.00 -25.27 13.29
N PHE A 9 16.41 -24.01 13.51
CA PHE A 9 15.54 -22.90 13.87
C PHE A 9 14.63 -22.47 12.72
N PHE A 10 15.14 -22.38 11.49
CA PHE A 10 14.27 -22.10 10.32
C PHE A 10 13.44 -23.30 9.89
N LEU A 11 13.93 -24.53 10.06
CA LEU A 11 13.12 -25.75 9.86
C LEU A 11 11.97 -25.88 10.88
N LEU A 12 12.11 -25.30 12.07
CA LEU A 12 11.04 -25.20 13.05
C LEU A 12 10.15 -23.98 12.78
N ALA A 13 10.70 -22.84 12.35
CA ALA A 13 9.93 -21.65 11.95
C ALA A 13 9.07 -21.88 10.70
N THR A 14 9.48 -22.76 9.78
CA THR A 14 8.65 -23.17 8.64
C THR A 14 7.51 -24.11 9.02
N GLN A 15 7.53 -24.64 10.25
CA GLN A 15 6.39 -25.29 10.90
C GLN A 15 5.73 -24.41 11.98
N ALA A 16 6.24 -23.21 12.26
CA ALA A 16 5.85 -22.42 13.42
C ALA A 16 5.58 -20.95 13.04
N PHE A 17 4.38 -20.69 12.54
CA PHE A 17 3.53 -19.87 13.40
C PHE A 17 3.35 -20.70 14.67
N GLY A 18 3.76 -20.22 15.85
CA GLY A 18 3.31 -20.87 17.07
C GLY A 18 1.80 -21.10 16.96
N SER A 19 1.27 -22.23 17.48
CA SER A 19 -0.17 -22.54 17.38
C SER A 19 -1.05 -21.31 17.70
N VAL A 20 -0.61 -20.50 18.66
CA VAL A 20 -1.22 -19.22 19.05
C VAL A 20 -1.17 -18.16 17.95
N SER A 21 -0.03 -17.91 17.30
CA SER A 21 0.09 -16.94 16.21
C SER A 21 -0.80 -17.33 15.02
N HIS A 22 -0.90 -18.64 14.72
CA HIS A 22 -1.82 -19.16 13.70
C HIS A 22 -3.30 -18.95 14.11
N ASP A 23 -3.64 -19.29 15.37
CA ASP A 23 -4.98 -19.09 15.92
C ASP A 23 -5.37 -17.60 15.92
N MET A 24 -4.42 -16.70 16.20
CA MET A 24 -4.63 -15.25 16.15
C MET A 24 -4.93 -14.77 14.72
N VAL A 25 -4.20 -15.25 13.72
CA VAL A 25 -4.48 -14.93 12.31
C VAL A 25 -5.87 -15.41 11.91
N ASN A 26 -6.24 -16.63 12.30
CA ASN A 26 -7.55 -17.20 11.99
C ASN A 26 -8.70 -16.52 12.75
N ALA A 27 -8.46 -16.06 13.98
CA ALA A 27 -9.44 -15.37 14.81
C ALA A 27 -9.57 -13.87 14.46
N LEU A 28 -8.56 -13.28 13.81
CA LEU A 28 -8.58 -11.90 13.38
C LEU A 28 -9.67 -11.73 12.32
N GLN A 29 -10.71 -10.99 12.67
CA GLN A 29 -11.77 -10.72 11.72
C GLN A 29 -11.29 -9.69 10.71
N ALA A 30 -11.51 -9.98 9.43
CA ALA A 30 -11.25 -9.02 8.37
C ALA A 30 -11.93 -7.67 8.68
N SER A 31 -11.30 -6.58 8.22
CA SER A 31 -11.89 -5.24 8.31
C SER A 31 -13.37 -5.30 7.90
N PRO A 32 -14.30 -4.76 8.71
CA PRO A 32 -15.69 -4.75 8.31
C PRO A 32 -15.79 -4.02 6.97
N VAL A 33 -16.52 -4.60 6.02
CA VAL A 33 -16.82 -3.90 4.77
C VAL A 33 -17.95 -2.94 5.09
N TYR A 34 -17.70 -1.64 4.99
CA TYR A 34 -18.67 -0.60 5.29
C TYR A 34 -18.71 0.51 4.25
N SER A 35 -19.82 1.23 4.21
CA SER A 35 -20.03 2.39 3.35
C SER A 35 -20.87 3.43 4.11
N LEU A 36 -20.44 4.70 4.07
CA LEU A 36 -21.14 5.80 4.71
C LEU A 36 -21.93 6.59 3.65
N MET A 37 -23.16 6.94 3.98
CA MET A 37 -24.06 7.66 3.09
C MET A 37 -24.19 9.14 3.46
N VAL A 38 -24.80 9.89 2.55
CA VAL A 38 -25.01 11.34 2.67
C VAL A 38 -25.85 11.73 3.89
N ASP A 39 -26.80 10.88 4.27
CA ASP A 39 -27.63 11.04 5.45
C ASP A 39 -26.89 10.73 6.77
N GLY A 40 -25.61 10.35 6.68
CA GLY A 40 -24.76 9.96 7.81
C GLY A 40 -24.90 8.50 8.21
N SER A 41 -25.80 7.73 7.60
CA SER A 41 -25.98 6.31 7.94
C SER A 41 -24.77 5.46 7.53
N CYS A 42 -24.54 4.40 8.30
CA CYS A 42 -23.45 3.46 8.09
C CYS A 42 -24.03 2.12 7.62
N PHE A 43 -23.61 1.66 6.45
CA PHE A 43 -23.92 0.33 5.97
C PHE A 43 -22.72 -0.57 6.21
N TYR A 44 -22.94 -1.80 6.64
CA TYR A 44 -21.87 -2.78 6.80
C TYR A 44 -22.34 -4.21 6.55
N VAL A 45 -21.40 -5.09 6.24
CA VAL A 45 -21.66 -6.52 6.10
C VAL A 45 -21.67 -7.18 7.47
N SER A 46 -22.68 -8.01 7.75
CA SER A 46 -22.79 -8.78 8.98
C SER A 46 -21.61 -9.74 9.18
N ALA A 47 -21.33 -10.13 10.43
CA ALA A 47 -20.20 -11.02 10.74
C ALA A 47 -20.29 -12.38 10.04
N ASN A 48 -21.49 -12.93 9.87
CA ASN A 48 -21.73 -14.18 9.12
C ASN A 48 -21.70 -13.99 7.59
N LYS A 49 -21.44 -12.77 7.10
CA LYS A 49 -21.35 -12.38 5.69
C LYS A 49 -22.62 -12.66 4.89
N GLN A 50 -23.78 -12.76 5.54
CA GLN A 50 -25.05 -13.01 4.85
C GLN A 50 -25.85 -11.74 4.58
N ASP A 51 -25.70 -10.71 5.40
CA ASP A 51 -26.56 -9.54 5.38
C ASP A 51 -25.76 -8.26 5.16
N ILE A 52 -26.38 -7.28 4.50
CA ILE A 52 -25.96 -5.88 4.52
C ILE A 52 -26.93 -5.14 5.42
N ILE A 53 -26.40 -4.52 6.47
CA ILE A 53 -27.16 -3.86 7.52
C ILE A 53 -26.94 -2.35 7.40
N LYS A 54 -28.03 -1.58 7.38
CA LYS A 54 -28.01 -0.12 7.54
C LYS A 54 -28.16 0.20 9.03
N LYS A 55 -27.22 0.96 9.57
CA LYS A 55 -27.32 1.58 10.89
C LYS A 55 -27.68 3.05 10.74
N GLU A 56 -28.83 3.43 11.27
CA GLU A 56 -29.32 4.81 11.23
C GLU A 56 -28.52 5.68 12.20
N ALA A 57 -28.02 6.81 11.72
CA ALA A 57 -27.16 7.68 12.50
C ALA A 57 -27.86 8.32 13.72
N LYS A 58 -29.17 8.58 13.61
CA LYS A 58 -29.94 9.31 14.64
C LYS A 58 -30.54 8.39 15.70
N SER A 59 -31.19 7.30 15.30
CA SER A 59 -31.85 6.38 16.22
C SER A 59 -30.93 5.27 16.70
N GLY A 60 -29.88 4.95 15.93
CA GLY A 60 -29.04 3.78 16.17
C GLY A 60 -29.68 2.47 15.70
N ASP A 61 -30.88 2.52 15.11
CA ASP A 61 -31.60 1.33 14.64
C ASP A 61 -30.82 0.64 13.52
N GLU A 62 -30.85 -0.70 13.56
CA GLU A 62 -30.25 -1.55 12.53
C GLU A 62 -31.35 -2.17 11.66
N ILE A 63 -31.19 -2.02 10.35
CA ILE A 63 -32.16 -2.49 9.35
C ILE A 63 -31.41 -3.34 8.34
N VAL A 64 -31.81 -4.60 8.19
CA VAL A 64 -31.31 -5.47 7.11
C VAL A 64 -31.83 -4.93 5.78
N VAL A 65 -30.93 -4.43 4.93
CA VAL A 65 -31.28 -3.87 3.61
C VAL A 65 -31.09 -4.87 2.48
N PHE A 66 -30.27 -5.90 2.70
CA PHE A 66 -30.06 -7.01 1.78
C PHE A 66 -29.72 -8.26 2.58
N SER A 67 -30.23 -9.41 2.16
CA SER A 67 -29.85 -10.72 2.71
C SER A 67 -29.58 -11.69 1.55
N ALA A 68 -28.38 -12.27 1.54
CA ALA A 68 -27.93 -13.22 0.53
C ALA A 68 -28.83 -14.47 0.50
N THR A 69 -29.37 -14.87 1.65
CA THR A 69 -30.28 -16.02 1.79
C THR A 69 -31.54 -15.94 0.91
N ASN A 70 -31.93 -14.73 0.48
CA ASN A 70 -33.08 -14.51 -0.39
C ASN A 70 -32.76 -14.70 -1.89
N TYR A 71 -31.49 -14.92 -2.27
CA TYR A 71 -31.05 -14.95 -3.66
C TYR A 71 -30.06 -16.09 -3.90
N GLU A 72 -30.47 -17.14 -4.61
CA GLU A 72 -29.68 -18.36 -4.85
C GLU A 72 -28.30 -18.09 -5.50
N GLN A 73 -28.19 -17.03 -6.30
CA GLN A 73 -26.94 -16.62 -6.96
C GLN A 73 -25.92 -15.96 -6.02
N VAL A 74 -26.31 -15.60 -4.78
CA VAL A 74 -25.44 -14.96 -3.79
C VAL A 74 -25.19 -15.91 -2.63
N LYS A 75 -23.97 -16.43 -2.52
CA LYS A 75 -23.56 -17.36 -1.45
C LYS A 75 -23.26 -16.65 -0.12
N GLY A 76 -22.88 -15.38 -0.22
CA GLY A 76 -22.48 -14.51 0.86
C GLY A 76 -21.91 -13.22 0.29
N VAL A 77 -21.92 -12.15 1.06
CA VAL A 77 -21.46 -10.83 0.65
C VAL A 77 -19.97 -10.71 0.94
N GLY A 78 -19.15 -10.72 -0.11
CA GLY A 78 -17.72 -10.46 -0.01
C GLY A 78 -17.43 -8.99 0.20
N GLY A 79 -18.16 -8.15 -0.53
CA GLY A 79 -18.17 -6.71 -0.34
C GLY A 79 -19.23 -6.05 -1.19
N PHE A 80 -19.41 -4.75 -0.95
CA PHE A 80 -20.44 -3.97 -1.61
C PHE A 80 -20.08 -2.48 -1.70
N THR A 81 -20.75 -1.79 -2.62
CA THR A 81 -20.74 -0.34 -2.77
C THR A 81 -22.17 0.13 -3.04
N LEU A 82 -22.59 1.21 -2.41
CA LEU A 82 -23.88 1.85 -2.67
C LEU A 82 -23.79 2.83 -3.84
N SER A 83 -24.87 2.98 -4.60
CA SER A 83 -25.01 4.16 -5.46
C SER A 83 -25.01 5.44 -4.61
N PRO A 84 -24.61 6.61 -5.17
CA PRO A 84 -24.58 7.88 -4.42
C PRO A 84 -25.90 8.27 -3.74
N ASP A 85 -27.04 7.87 -4.30
CA ASP A 85 -28.39 8.05 -3.73
C ASP A 85 -28.83 6.90 -2.80
N GLY A 86 -28.02 5.85 -2.72
CA GLY A 86 -28.27 4.63 -1.97
C GLY A 86 -29.36 3.75 -2.55
N ALA A 87 -29.91 4.03 -3.73
CA ALA A 87 -31.02 3.27 -4.31
C ALA A 87 -30.62 1.84 -4.71
N THR A 88 -29.38 1.66 -5.15
CA THR A 88 -28.85 0.36 -5.59
C THR A 88 -27.60 -0.02 -4.81
N ILE A 89 -27.38 -1.34 -4.70
CA ILE A 89 -26.20 -1.93 -4.08
C ILE A 89 -25.47 -2.76 -5.14
N LEU A 90 -24.23 -2.41 -5.43
CA LEU A 90 -23.31 -3.23 -6.20
C LEU A 90 -22.57 -4.17 -5.24
N LEU A 91 -22.62 -5.48 -5.46
CA LEU A 91 -22.01 -6.47 -4.56
C LEU A 91 -21.36 -7.62 -5.31
N TYR A 92 -20.47 -8.34 -4.62
CA TYR A 92 -19.82 -9.56 -5.10
C TYR A 92 -19.84 -10.67 -4.04
N ASN A 93 -19.64 -11.92 -4.47
CA ASN A 93 -19.69 -13.09 -3.58
C ASN A 93 -18.46 -13.19 -2.67
N ILE A 94 -18.63 -13.74 -1.47
CA ILE A 94 -17.59 -13.85 -0.42
C ILE A 94 -16.25 -14.44 -0.88
N ASP A 95 -16.27 -15.41 -1.78
CA ASP A 95 -15.04 -16.09 -2.26
C ASP A 95 -14.59 -15.60 -3.64
N ALA A 96 -15.07 -14.44 -4.08
CA ALA A 96 -14.84 -14.00 -5.45
C ALA A 96 -13.50 -13.29 -5.64
N LEU A 97 -13.11 -12.40 -4.71
CA LEU A 97 -11.93 -11.54 -4.80
C LEU A 97 -10.82 -12.04 -3.87
N ASN A 98 -9.65 -12.35 -4.41
CA ASN A 98 -8.41 -12.53 -3.64
C ASN A 98 -7.57 -11.24 -3.69
N ASN A 99 -7.52 -10.59 -4.86
CA ASN A 99 -6.92 -9.29 -5.09
C ASN A 99 -7.97 -8.32 -5.65
N VAL A 100 -7.91 -7.04 -5.29
CA VAL A 100 -8.82 -5.97 -5.78
C VAL A 100 -8.95 -5.95 -7.32
N MET A 101 -7.92 -6.43 -8.01
CA MET A 101 -7.83 -6.46 -9.46
C MET A 101 -8.43 -7.72 -10.09
N ASP A 102 -8.87 -8.72 -9.32
CA ASP A 102 -9.39 -9.96 -9.90
C ASP A 102 -10.67 -9.70 -10.69
N SER A 103 -10.80 -10.47 -11.77
CA SER A 103 -12.04 -10.48 -12.54
C SER A 103 -13.07 -11.35 -11.84
N VAL A 104 -14.18 -10.73 -11.41
CA VAL A 104 -15.26 -11.40 -10.67
C VAL A 104 -16.65 -11.05 -11.19
N SER A 105 -17.64 -11.87 -10.87
CA SER A 105 -19.03 -11.57 -11.18
C SER A 105 -19.62 -10.63 -10.13
N TYR A 106 -20.07 -9.46 -10.58
CA TYR A 106 -20.78 -8.50 -9.73
C TYR A 106 -22.29 -8.55 -9.97
N TYR A 107 -23.04 -8.15 -8.95
CA TYR A 107 -24.48 -8.06 -8.98
C TYR A 107 -24.93 -6.66 -8.56
N VAL A 108 -26.00 -6.17 -9.17
CA VAL A 108 -26.68 -4.92 -8.81
C VAL A 108 -28.03 -5.28 -8.19
N PHE A 109 -28.21 -4.89 -6.95
CA PHE A 109 -29.44 -5.04 -6.20
C PHE A 109 -30.20 -3.71 -6.13
N ASP A 110 -31.40 -3.68 -6.68
CA ASP A 110 -32.34 -2.57 -6.54
C ASP A 110 -33.14 -2.73 -5.24
N ARG A 111 -32.94 -1.80 -4.30
CA ARG A 111 -33.54 -1.88 -2.96
C ARG A 111 -35.05 -1.66 -2.98
N GLN A 112 -35.56 -0.84 -3.90
CA GLN A 112 -36.98 -0.52 -3.98
C GLN A 112 -37.75 -1.69 -4.58
N ARG A 113 -37.22 -2.26 -5.67
CA ARG A 113 -37.82 -3.40 -6.37
C ARG A 113 -37.53 -4.74 -5.70
N LYS A 114 -36.58 -4.78 -4.76
CA LYS A 114 -36.05 -6.00 -4.14
C LYS A 114 -35.65 -7.04 -5.20
N ARG A 115 -34.93 -6.56 -6.22
CA ARG A 115 -34.50 -7.38 -7.36
C ARG A 115 -33.00 -7.28 -7.52
N ILE A 116 -32.36 -8.42 -7.71
CA ILE A 116 -30.94 -8.51 -8.00
C ILE A 116 -30.74 -8.98 -9.45
N GLU A 117 -29.79 -8.37 -10.13
CA GLU A 117 -29.40 -8.71 -11.50
C GLU A 117 -27.87 -8.77 -11.60
N PRO A 118 -27.30 -9.60 -12.50
CA PRO A 118 -25.88 -9.50 -12.80
C PRO A 118 -25.55 -8.11 -13.37
N LEU A 119 -24.40 -7.56 -12.98
CA LEU A 119 -23.90 -6.30 -13.55
C LEU A 119 -23.76 -6.41 -15.07
N SER A 120 -23.27 -7.57 -15.52
CA SER A 120 -23.13 -7.92 -16.93
C SER A 120 -23.40 -9.41 -17.15
N GLU A 121 -24.03 -9.72 -18.28
CA GLU A 121 -24.27 -11.10 -18.74
C GLU A 121 -23.10 -11.64 -19.59
N TYR A 122 -22.10 -10.80 -19.91
CA TYR A 122 -21.05 -11.13 -20.88
C TYR A 122 -19.71 -11.53 -20.24
N GLY A 123 -19.70 -11.94 -18.97
CA GLY A 123 -18.52 -12.48 -18.29
C GLY A 123 -18.29 -11.91 -16.91
N LYS A 124 -17.04 -11.89 -16.46
CA LYS A 124 -16.59 -11.29 -15.20
C LYS A 124 -16.12 -9.84 -15.42
N GLN A 125 -16.08 -9.04 -14.36
CA GLN A 125 -15.74 -7.61 -14.38
C GLN A 125 -14.62 -7.33 -13.38
N GLN A 126 -13.90 -6.25 -13.61
CA GLN A 126 -12.89 -5.70 -12.72
C GLN A 126 -13.25 -4.26 -12.37
N VAL A 127 -12.95 -3.87 -11.13
CA VAL A 127 -13.01 -2.49 -10.60
C VAL A 127 -14.27 -1.68 -10.97
N PRO A 128 -15.49 -2.24 -10.82
CA PRO A 128 -16.71 -1.51 -11.15
C PRO A 128 -16.94 -0.34 -10.18
N HIS A 129 -17.34 0.81 -10.72
CA HIS A 129 -17.63 2.00 -9.91
C HIS A 129 -18.76 2.85 -10.51
N TYR A 130 -19.56 3.43 -9.63
CA TYR A 130 -20.72 4.25 -9.98
C TYR A 130 -20.30 5.60 -10.58
N SER A 131 -21.08 6.06 -11.54
CA SER A 131 -21.13 7.47 -11.94
C SER A 131 -21.66 8.35 -10.80
N PRO A 132 -21.30 9.65 -10.73
CA PRO A 132 -21.73 10.56 -9.66
C PRO A 132 -23.24 10.67 -9.46
N ASN A 133 -24.03 10.49 -10.52
CA ASN A 133 -25.49 10.46 -10.42
C ASN A 133 -26.09 9.09 -10.08
N GLY A 134 -25.27 8.05 -9.93
CA GLY A 134 -25.68 6.69 -9.57
C GLY A 134 -26.37 5.87 -10.66
N ARG A 135 -26.57 6.42 -11.86
CA ARG A 135 -27.38 5.77 -12.91
C ARG A 135 -26.59 4.87 -13.84
N MET A 136 -25.26 4.94 -13.77
CA MET A 136 -24.34 4.17 -14.59
C MET A 136 -23.20 3.59 -13.75
N ILE A 137 -22.68 2.45 -14.18
CA ILE A 137 -21.52 1.78 -13.60
C ILE A 137 -20.49 1.57 -14.71
N ALA A 138 -19.29 2.13 -14.56
CA ALA A 138 -18.15 1.80 -15.42
C ALA A 138 -17.40 0.61 -14.85
N PHE A 139 -16.90 -0.28 -15.70
CA PHE A 139 -16.09 -1.43 -15.29
C PHE A 139 -15.15 -1.87 -16.41
N VAL A 140 -14.13 -2.64 -16.04
CA VAL A 140 -13.19 -3.24 -16.99
C VAL A 140 -13.56 -4.70 -17.22
N ARG A 141 -13.49 -5.16 -18.47
CA ARG A 141 -13.56 -6.57 -18.84
C ARG A 141 -12.60 -6.83 -20.00
N ASN A 142 -11.71 -7.82 -19.84
CA ASN A 142 -10.72 -8.17 -20.85
C ASN A 142 -9.93 -6.95 -21.35
N ASN A 143 -9.46 -6.12 -20.41
CA ASN A 143 -8.67 -4.90 -20.67
C ASN A 143 -9.40 -3.79 -21.46
N ASP A 144 -10.71 -3.90 -21.65
CA ASP A 144 -11.55 -2.84 -22.21
C ASP A 144 -12.54 -2.28 -21.20
N LEU A 145 -12.88 -1.01 -21.38
CA LEU A 145 -13.87 -0.31 -20.57
C LEU A 145 -15.28 -0.50 -21.11
N TYR A 146 -16.22 -0.68 -20.18
CA TYR A 146 -17.64 -0.80 -20.43
C TYR A 146 -18.42 0.09 -19.48
N ILE A 147 -19.62 0.49 -19.90
CA ILE A 147 -20.57 1.25 -19.09
C ILE A 147 -21.91 0.50 -19.10
N LYS A 148 -22.39 0.09 -17.92
CA LYS A 148 -23.77 -0.37 -17.70
C LYS A 148 -24.64 0.84 -17.36
N ARG A 149 -25.71 1.06 -18.12
CA ARG A 149 -26.78 2.02 -17.79
C ARG A 149 -27.89 1.29 -17.05
N LEU A 150 -28.11 1.66 -15.79
CA LEU A 150 -29.05 0.95 -14.91
C LEU A 150 -30.51 1.20 -15.32
N ASP A 151 -30.83 2.40 -15.78
CA ASP A 151 -32.20 2.78 -16.18
C ASP A 151 -32.78 1.90 -17.30
N TYR A 152 -31.92 1.45 -18.21
CA TYR A 152 -32.32 0.73 -19.42
C TYR A 152 -31.82 -0.72 -19.42
N GLY A 153 -31.03 -1.12 -18.43
CA GLY A 153 -30.35 -2.43 -18.40
C GLY A 153 -29.31 -2.62 -19.51
N THR A 154 -28.97 -1.58 -20.28
CA THR A 154 -28.08 -1.69 -21.45
C THR A 154 -26.62 -1.56 -21.07
N GLU A 155 -25.76 -2.33 -21.74
CA GLU A 155 -24.31 -2.24 -21.63
C GLU A 155 -23.70 -1.66 -22.91
N MET A 156 -22.70 -0.80 -22.77
CA MET A 156 -21.99 -0.16 -23.87
C MET A 156 -20.49 -0.35 -23.71
N ARG A 157 -19.82 -0.79 -24.77
CA ARG A 157 -18.36 -0.85 -24.85
C ARG A 157 -17.80 0.54 -25.15
N VAL A 158 -16.80 0.97 -24.37
CA VAL A 158 -16.14 2.28 -24.49
C VAL A 158 -14.85 2.19 -25.30
N THR A 159 -14.10 1.10 -25.13
CA THR A 159 -12.82 0.86 -25.81
C THR A 159 -12.80 -0.50 -26.51
N GLU A 160 -12.01 -0.60 -27.58
CA GLU A 160 -11.80 -1.86 -28.33
C GLU A 160 -10.31 -2.23 -28.49
N SER A 161 -9.44 -1.42 -27.87
CA SER A 161 -7.99 -1.56 -27.95
C SER A 161 -7.42 -2.57 -26.96
N GLY A 162 -8.18 -3.01 -25.96
CA GLY A 162 -7.73 -3.93 -24.92
C GLY A 162 -7.07 -5.19 -25.48
N ARG A 163 -5.88 -5.52 -24.98
CA ARG A 163 -5.13 -6.72 -25.34
C ARG A 163 -4.55 -7.32 -24.07
N THR A 164 -4.73 -8.62 -23.89
CA THR A 164 -4.11 -9.37 -22.78
C THR A 164 -2.60 -9.16 -22.80
N ASP A 165 -2.01 -8.95 -21.63
CA ASP A 165 -0.57 -8.79 -21.38
C ASP A 165 0.12 -7.58 -22.02
N THR A 166 -0.59 -6.72 -22.77
CA THR A 166 0.05 -5.58 -23.44
C THR A 166 -0.69 -4.26 -23.34
N LEU A 167 -2.02 -4.24 -23.44
CA LEU A 167 -2.74 -2.97 -23.51
C LEU A 167 -3.98 -3.04 -22.64
N SER A 168 -4.02 -2.17 -21.65
CA SER A 168 -5.14 -2.04 -20.71
C SER A 168 -5.73 -0.64 -20.72
N ASN A 169 -7.06 -0.56 -20.68
CA ASN A 169 -7.79 0.70 -20.54
C ASN A 169 -8.33 0.83 -19.12
N GLY A 170 -7.79 1.77 -18.35
CA GLY A 170 -8.24 2.09 -17.00
C GLY A 170 -7.69 1.19 -15.89
N LEU A 171 -7.36 -0.07 -16.18
CA LEU A 171 -6.75 -0.99 -15.21
C LEU A 171 -5.22 -0.84 -15.24
N ALA A 172 -4.62 -0.46 -14.11
CA ALA A 172 -3.19 -0.21 -14.02
C ALA A 172 -2.40 -1.53 -14.01
N ASP A 173 -1.18 -1.47 -14.55
CA ASP A 173 -0.26 -2.60 -14.48
C ASP A 173 0.44 -2.68 -13.11
N GLU A 174 1.22 -3.75 -12.92
CA GLU A 174 1.92 -4.02 -11.68
C GLU A 174 2.95 -2.93 -11.31
N VAL A 175 3.56 -2.27 -12.30
CA VAL A 175 4.51 -1.16 -12.09
C VAL A 175 3.79 0.03 -11.44
N TYR A 176 2.59 0.35 -11.91
CA TYR A 176 1.78 1.42 -11.31
C TYR A 176 1.20 1.05 -9.95
N GLN A 177 0.80 -0.21 -9.77
CA GLN A 177 0.28 -0.71 -8.50
C GLN A 177 1.36 -0.65 -7.41
N LYS A 178 2.54 -1.23 -7.67
CA LYS A 178 3.63 -1.34 -6.69
C LYS A 178 4.42 -0.05 -6.56
N GLY A 179 4.62 0.65 -7.68
CA GLY A 179 5.37 1.91 -7.70
C GLY A 179 4.60 3.07 -7.07
N PHE A 180 3.27 3.12 -7.24
CA PHE A 180 2.47 4.30 -6.88
C PHE A 180 1.18 4.00 -6.10
N GLY A 181 0.84 2.74 -5.85
CA GLY A 181 -0.44 2.36 -5.21
C GLY A 181 -1.66 2.54 -6.12
N ILE A 182 -1.45 2.62 -7.44
CA ILE A 182 -2.52 2.90 -8.40
C ILE A 182 -3.04 1.58 -8.97
N ASN A 183 -4.26 1.23 -8.60
CA ASN A 183 -4.96 0.05 -9.12
C ASN A 183 -5.76 0.36 -10.40
N GLN A 184 -6.41 1.52 -10.45
CA GLN A 184 -7.15 1.96 -11.63
C GLN A 184 -7.07 3.47 -11.80
N SER A 185 -7.21 3.91 -13.05
CA SER A 185 -7.25 5.31 -13.43
C SER A 185 -8.45 5.53 -14.34
N VAL A 186 -9.64 5.49 -13.75
CA VAL A 186 -10.93 5.75 -14.43
C VAL A 186 -11.76 6.69 -13.56
N VAL A 187 -12.10 7.86 -14.08
CA VAL A 187 -12.81 8.90 -13.33
C VAL A 187 -13.93 9.54 -14.15
N TRP A 188 -15.12 9.59 -13.56
CA TRP A 188 -16.29 10.25 -14.13
C TRP A 188 -16.24 11.76 -13.95
N SER A 189 -16.68 12.52 -14.95
CA SER A 189 -16.94 13.95 -14.77
C SER A 189 -18.04 14.17 -13.72
N PRO A 190 -18.02 15.30 -12.98
CA PRO A 190 -18.99 15.58 -11.91
C PRO A 190 -20.45 15.56 -12.40
N ASP A 191 -20.69 15.88 -13.67
CA ASP A 191 -22.01 15.84 -14.29
C ASP A 191 -22.38 14.47 -14.91
N SER A 192 -21.52 13.46 -14.75
CA SER A 192 -21.67 12.09 -15.27
C SER A 192 -21.74 11.98 -16.80
N LYS A 193 -21.29 12.99 -17.56
CA LYS A 193 -21.35 12.97 -19.03
C LYS A 193 -20.07 12.52 -19.72
N MET A 194 -18.95 12.46 -19.01
CA MET A 194 -17.66 12.07 -19.54
C MET A 194 -16.98 11.06 -18.62
N LEU A 195 -16.15 10.22 -19.23
CA LEU A 195 -15.28 9.27 -18.54
C LEU A 195 -13.84 9.53 -18.99
N ALA A 196 -12.97 9.93 -18.06
CA ALA A 196 -11.55 10.06 -18.32
C ALA A 196 -10.82 8.82 -17.79
N PHE A 197 -9.83 8.32 -18.52
CA PHE A 197 -9.04 7.18 -18.08
C PHE A 197 -7.62 7.17 -18.66
N VAL A 198 -6.73 6.43 -18.01
CA VAL A 198 -5.38 6.16 -18.53
C VAL A 198 -5.39 4.82 -19.27
N GLN A 199 -4.85 4.82 -20.49
CA GLN A 199 -4.47 3.59 -21.19
C GLN A 199 -3.01 3.28 -20.90
N TYR A 200 -2.76 2.04 -20.46
CA TYR A 200 -1.44 1.51 -20.14
C TYR A 200 -1.00 0.58 -21.27
N ASP A 201 0.09 0.95 -21.94
CA ASP A 201 0.64 0.21 -23.08
C ASP A 201 2.04 -0.33 -22.74
N GLN A 202 2.09 -1.65 -22.54
CA GLN A 202 3.26 -2.45 -22.21
C GLN A 202 3.82 -3.19 -23.45
N THR A 203 3.41 -2.84 -24.67
CA THR A 203 3.82 -3.55 -25.89
C THR A 203 5.34 -3.64 -26.02
N ASP A 204 6.04 -2.54 -25.71
CA ASP A 204 7.50 -2.41 -25.80
C ASP A 204 8.24 -2.83 -24.52
N VAL A 205 7.52 -3.16 -23.44
CA VAL A 205 8.12 -3.58 -22.16
C VAL A 205 8.64 -5.02 -22.31
N PRO A 206 9.91 -5.33 -22.02
CA PRO A 206 10.43 -6.69 -22.15
C PRO A 206 9.67 -7.73 -21.31
N TYR A 207 9.74 -8.99 -21.73
CA TYR A 207 9.27 -10.10 -20.91
C TYR A 207 10.37 -10.56 -19.97
N TYR A 208 10.04 -10.73 -18.69
CA TYR A 208 10.73 -11.67 -17.83
C TYR A 208 10.12 -13.07 -17.99
N THR A 209 10.95 -14.10 -17.98
CA THR A 209 10.52 -15.49 -18.17
C THR A 209 10.96 -16.33 -16.98
N GLN A 210 10.03 -17.10 -16.42
CA GLN A 210 10.29 -18.02 -15.32
C GLN A 210 9.69 -19.39 -15.58
N LEU A 211 10.26 -20.41 -14.93
CA LEU A 211 9.75 -21.78 -14.99
C LEU A 211 8.63 -21.97 -13.98
N GLU A 212 7.50 -22.49 -14.44
CA GLU A 212 6.36 -22.89 -13.62
C GLU A 212 6.36 -24.41 -13.48
N ASN A 213 6.65 -24.91 -12.27
CA ASN A 213 6.84 -26.33 -11.99
C ASN A 213 5.58 -27.03 -11.44
N SER A 214 4.38 -26.58 -11.85
CA SER A 214 3.09 -27.10 -11.35
C SER A 214 2.55 -28.31 -12.14
N GLY A 215 3.12 -28.62 -13.31
CA GLY A 215 2.69 -29.72 -14.18
C GLY A 215 3.69 -30.88 -14.28
N VAL A 216 3.33 -31.92 -15.06
CA VAL A 216 4.22 -33.08 -15.35
C VAL A 216 5.53 -32.64 -16.03
N TYR A 217 5.46 -31.56 -16.82
CA TYR A 217 6.60 -30.88 -17.39
C TYR A 217 6.57 -29.40 -16.98
N PRO A 218 7.72 -28.77 -16.71
CA PRO A 218 7.79 -27.33 -16.45
C PRO A 218 7.21 -26.52 -17.61
N ALA A 219 6.33 -25.57 -17.30
CA ALA A 219 5.84 -24.58 -18.23
C ALA A 219 6.69 -23.30 -18.16
N ILE A 220 6.60 -22.44 -19.18
CA ILE A 220 7.21 -21.11 -19.16
C ILE A 220 6.13 -20.09 -18.86
N LYS A 221 6.24 -19.42 -17.73
CA LYS A 221 5.43 -18.25 -17.39
C LYS A 221 6.17 -16.99 -17.83
N LYS A 222 5.45 -16.08 -18.48
CA LYS A 222 5.98 -14.79 -18.95
C LYS A 222 5.24 -13.65 -18.27
N GLN A 223 5.98 -12.60 -17.93
CA GLN A 223 5.44 -11.38 -17.32
C GLN A 223 6.13 -10.18 -17.94
N ARG A 224 5.39 -9.10 -18.19
CA ARG A 224 5.99 -7.83 -18.63
C ARG A 224 6.68 -7.18 -17.44
N TYR A 225 7.97 -6.92 -17.58
CA TYR A 225 8.77 -6.38 -16.48
C TYR A 225 9.87 -5.48 -17.03
N ALA A 226 9.77 -4.19 -16.71
CA ALA A 226 10.79 -3.21 -17.10
C ALA A 226 11.90 -3.18 -16.04
N LYS A 227 13.12 -3.53 -16.45
CA LYS A 227 14.35 -3.24 -15.70
C LYS A 227 14.86 -1.83 -16.05
N PRO A 228 15.74 -1.23 -15.23
CA PRO A 228 16.39 0.03 -15.56
C PRO A 228 16.96 0.04 -16.99
N GLU A 229 16.96 1.20 -17.63
CA GLU A 229 17.36 1.42 -19.03
C GLU A 229 16.39 0.89 -20.11
N PHE A 230 15.53 -0.06 -19.79
CA PHE A 230 14.57 -0.60 -20.76
C PHE A 230 13.29 0.26 -20.84
N PRO A 231 12.49 0.12 -21.92
CA PRO A 231 11.21 0.83 -22.03
C PRO A 231 10.27 0.49 -20.88
N ILE A 232 9.67 1.53 -20.30
CA ILE A 232 8.59 1.43 -19.31
C ILE A 232 7.21 1.52 -19.98
N THR A 233 6.17 1.21 -19.22
CA THR A 233 4.78 1.33 -19.68
C THR A 233 4.44 2.74 -20.12
N LYS A 234 3.92 2.88 -21.34
CA LYS A 234 3.45 4.16 -21.87
C LYS A 234 2.04 4.43 -21.37
N ALA A 235 1.86 5.50 -20.59
CA ALA A 235 0.57 5.95 -20.12
C ALA A 235 0.01 7.07 -21.03
N ARG A 236 -1.23 6.91 -21.48
CA ARG A 236 -1.91 7.88 -22.35
C ARG A 236 -3.27 8.24 -21.78
N LEU A 237 -3.59 9.53 -21.72
CA LEU A 237 -4.88 10.02 -21.25
C LEU A 237 -5.92 9.96 -22.36
N PHE A 238 -7.09 9.41 -22.06
CA PHE A 238 -8.25 9.43 -22.93
C PHE A 238 -9.46 10.03 -22.21
N VAL A 239 -10.32 10.70 -22.96
CA VAL A 239 -11.65 11.11 -22.50
C VAL A 239 -12.71 10.61 -23.47
N TYR A 240 -13.73 9.96 -22.92
CA TYR A 240 -14.91 9.51 -23.62
C TYR A 240 -16.10 10.40 -23.30
N VAL A 241 -16.71 11.01 -24.32
CA VAL A 241 -17.91 11.83 -24.20
C VAL A 241 -19.13 11.00 -24.54
N LEU A 242 -19.99 10.73 -23.55
CA LEU A 242 -21.09 9.77 -23.67
C LEU A 242 -22.14 10.19 -24.71
N GLN A 243 -22.46 11.49 -24.78
CA GLN A 243 -23.48 12.01 -25.69
C GLN A 243 -23.13 11.75 -27.16
N PHE A 244 -21.86 11.93 -27.52
CA PHE A 244 -21.38 11.80 -28.89
C PHE A 244 -20.75 10.43 -29.17
N ARG A 245 -20.64 9.58 -28.15
CA ARG A 245 -19.87 8.32 -28.18
C ARG A 245 -18.46 8.52 -28.74
N LYS A 246 -17.85 9.66 -28.42
CA LYS A 246 -16.56 10.09 -28.97
C LYS A 246 -15.47 9.83 -27.95
N LEU A 247 -14.50 9.01 -28.34
CA LEU A 247 -13.25 8.81 -27.61
C LEU A 247 -12.18 9.74 -28.17
N THR A 248 -11.49 10.48 -27.31
CA THR A 248 -10.42 11.42 -27.71
C THR A 248 -9.17 11.15 -26.87
N ALA A 249 -8.03 10.96 -27.54
CA ALA A 249 -6.73 10.95 -26.89
C ALA A 249 -6.33 12.39 -26.57
N MET A 250 -5.97 12.64 -25.32
CA MET A 250 -5.52 13.96 -24.87
C MET A 250 -4.01 14.06 -24.99
N ILE A 251 -3.54 15.16 -25.57
CA ILE A 251 -2.12 15.44 -25.72
C ILE A 251 -1.65 16.22 -24.49
N LEU A 252 -0.70 15.67 -23.75
CA LEU A 252 -0.10 16.33 -22.60
C LEU A 252 1.23 16.99 -23.01
N PRO A 253 1.65 18.08 -22.35
CA PRO A 253 2.98 18.64 -22.57
C PRO A 253 4.09 17.66 -22.15
N ASP A 254 5.18 17.63 -22.92
CA ASP A 254 6.43 16.89 -22.63
C ASP A 254 6.28 15.36 -22.45
N GLU A 255 5.55 14.67 -23.34
CA GLU A 255 5.14 13.24 -23.19
C GLU A 255 6.26 12.18 -23.16
N GLN A 256 7.55 12.54 -23.21
CA GLN A 256 8.61 11.52 -23.24
C GLN A 256 8.76 10.86 -21.86
N GLU A 257 8.35 9.59 -21.78
CA GLU A 257 8.51 8.68 -20.63
C GLU A 257 8.06 9.26 -19.28
N ASN A 258 6.82 9.76 -19.22
CA ASN A 258 6.20 10.22 -17.98
C ASN A 258 5.21 9.19 -17.41
N TYR A 259 5.13 9.16 -16.08
CA TYR A 259 4.06 8.52 -15.36
C TYR A 259 2.84 9.46 -15.23
N ILE A 260 1.62 8.92 -15.36
CA ILE A 260 0.37 9.63 -15.01
C ILE A 260 -0.14 9.06 -13.69
N THR A 261 0.01 9.81 -12.60
CA THR A 261 -0.18 9.30 -11.23
C THR A 261 -1.53 9.64 -10.61
N ALA A 262 -2.28 10.59 -11.16
CA ALA A 262 -3.65 10.87 -10.71
C ALA A 262 -4.47 11.60 -11.76
N LEU A 263 -5.78 11.33 -11.77
CA LEU A 263 -6.79 12.06 -12.53
C LEU A 263 -7.85 12.57 -11.55
N ASN A 264 -8.08 13.89 -11.51
CA ASN A 264 -9.03 14.50 -10.60
C ASN A 264 -9.87 15.54 -11.34
N TRP A 265 -11.17 15.33 -11.41
CA TRP A 265 -12.08 16.37 -11.88
C TRP A 265 -12.19 17.48 -10.84
N SER A 266 -12.29 18.73 -11.30
CA SER A 266 -12.80 19.79 -10.43
C SER A 266 -14.32 19.68 -10.28
N TYR A 267 -14.93 20.58 -9.53
CA TYR A 267 -16.38 20.72 -9.47
C TYR A 267 -17.01 21.10 -10.81
N SER A 268 -16.20 21.66 -11.72
CA SER A 268 -16.60 21.95 -13.09
C SER A 268 -16.28 20.77 -14.01
N PRO A 269 -17.23 20.32 -14.86
CA PRO A 269 -16.96 19.30 -15.86
C PRO A 269 -16.01 19.77 -16.96
N ASP A 270 -15.63 21.05 -16.99
CA ASP A 270 -14.72 21.63 -17.99
C ASP A 270 -13.26 21.66 -17.54
N LEU A 271 -12.95 21.12 -16.35
CA LEU A 271 -11.62 21.16 -15.76
C LEU A 271 -11.23 19.80 -15.18
N LEU A 272 -10.31 19.12 -15.86
CA LEU A 272 -9.66 17.90 -15.39
C LEU A 272 -8.21 18.21 -15.00
N GLY A 273 -7.83 17.86 -13.77
CA GLY A 273 -6.47 17.91 -13.27
C GLY A 273 -5.75 16.57 -13.43
N ILE A 274 -4.49 16.62 -13.83
CA ILE A 274 -3.64 15.45 -14.06
C ILE A 274 -2.31 15.64 -13.34
N ASN A 275 -1.96 14.73 -12.44
CA ASN A 275 -0.60 14.64 -11.92
C ASN A 275 0.27 13.83 -12.90
N THR A 276 1.40 14.41 -13.30
CA THR A 276 2.43 13.69 -14.03
C THR A 276 3.77 13.78 -13.31
N LEU A 277 4.58 12.76 -13.55
CA LEU A 277 5.89 12.61 -12.95
C LEU A 277 6.85 12.09 -14.01
N ASN A 278 8.02 12.70 -14.17
CA ASN A 278 9.01 12.21 -15.12
C ASN A 278 9.56 10.83 -14.72
N ARG A 279 10.22 10.12 -15.65
CA ARG A 279 10.83 8.81 -15.39
C ARG A 279 11.73 8.77 -14.15
N GLU A 280 12.58 9.79 -13.96
CA GLU A 280 13.46 9.94 -12.79
C GLU A 280 12.71 10.27 -11.49
N GLN A 281 11.41 10.57 -11.57
CA GLN A 281 10.55 10.87 -10.44
C GLN A 281 10.94 12.10 -9.63
N LYS A 282 11.64 13.05 -10.27
CA LYS A 282 12.15 14.28 -9.64
C LYS A 282 11.42 15.53 -10.10
N HIS A 283 10.66 15.45 -11.20
CA HIS A 283 9.93 16.57 -11.79
C HIS A 283 8.44 16.21 -11.85
N ARG A 284 7.66 16.82 -10.97
CA ARG A 284 6.20 16.67 -10.95
C ARG A 284 5.53 17.86 -11.61
N LYS A 285 4.49 17.61 -12.39
CA LYS A 285 3.60 18.64 -12.91
C LYS A 285 2.15 18.31 -12.54
N VAL A 286 1.37 19.35 -12.25
CA VAL A 286 -0.10 19.29 -12.27
C VAL A 286 -0.54 20.02 -13.52
N ILE A 287 -1.20 19.30 -14.42
CA ILE A 287 -1.70 19.81 -15.70
C ILE A 287 -3.22 19.93 -15.61
N PHE A 288 -3.75 21.07 -15.99
CA PHE A 288 -5.18 21.29 -16.14
C PHE A 288 -5.54 21.22 -17.61
N ILE A 289 -6.57 20.45 -17.95
CA ILE A 289 -7.06 20.30 -19.32
C ILE A 289 -8.56 20.53 -19.37
N ASN A 290 -9.03 21.19 -20.43
CA ASN A 290 -10.44 21.16 -20.78
C ASN A 290 -10.71 19.88 -21.60
N PRO A 291 -11.60 18.99 -21.16
CA PRO A 291 -11.81 17.68 -21.78
C PRO A 291 -12.49 17.74 -23.16
N LEU A 292 -13.10 18.86 -23.53
CA LEU A 292 -13.79 19.02 -24.81
C LEU A 292 -12.85 19.61 -25.86
N SER A 293 -12.09 20.65 -25.50
CA SER A 293 -11.13 21.29 -26.41
C SER A 293 -9.77 20.57 -26.47
N GLY A 294 -9.42 19.82 -25.42
CA GLY A 294 -8.14 19.14 -25.28
C GLY A 294 -6.96 20.09 -25.02
N VAL A 295 -7.21 21.36 -24.67
CA VAL A 295 -6.15 22.36 -24.44
C VAL A 295 -5.57 22.20 -23.04
N PRO A 296 -4.28 21.84 -22.89
CA PRO A 296 -3.63 21.70 -21.58
C PRO A 296 -2.98 23.00 -21.12
N ARG A 297 -2.86 23.17 -19.80
CA ARG A 297 -2.05 24.20 -19.15
C ARG A 297 -1.38 23.62 -17.91
N VAL A 298 -0.07 23.83 -17.76
CA VAL A 298 0.64 23.49 -16.51
C VAL A 298 0.20 24.48 -15.43
N ALA A 299 -0.42 23.96 -14.36
CA ALA A 299 -0.92 24.75 -13.23
C ALA A 299 0.06 24.75 -12.04
N PHE A 300 0.86 23.70 -11.89
CA PHE A 300 1.91 23.60 -10.88
C PHE A 300 3.07 22.75 -11.39
N GLN A 301 4.28 23.07 -10.95
CA GLN A 301 5.48 22.29 -11.20
C GLN A 301 6.37 22.30 -9.95
N GLU A 302 7.01 21.16 -9.71
CA GLU A 302 7.97 20.97 -8.62
C GLU A 302 9.14 20.14 -9.11
N GLU A 303 10.33 20.60 -8.78
CA GLU A 303 11.59 19.90 -9.02
C GLU A 303 12.25 19.63 -7.67
N SER A 304 12.82 18.44 -7.52
CA SER A 304 13.45 17.99 -6.28
C SER A 304 14.72 17.20 -6.60
N ASP A 305 15.75 17.38 -5.79
CA ASP A 305 17.00 16.60 -5.90
C ASP A 305 16.77 15.11 -5.60
N LYS A 306 15.76 14.82 -4.77
CA LYS A 306 15.29 13.48 -4.40
C LYS A 306 14.00 13.15 -5.13
N ALA A 307 13.72 11.86 -5.29
CA ALA A 307 12.44 11.44 -5.85
C ALA A 307 11.25 11.94 -5.02
N ILE A 308 10.22 12.40 -5.73
CA ILE A 308 8.94 12.82 -5.18
C ILE A 308 8.19 11.58 -4.72
N ALA A 309 7.75 11.58 -3.46
CA ALA A 309 7.11 10.43 -2.87
C ALA A 309 5.78 10.09 -3.58
N PRO A 310 5.40 8.80 -3.71
CA PRO A 310 4.12 8.41 -4.28
C PRO A 310 2.91 9.11 -3.67
N THR A 311 2.89 9.29 -2.34
CA THR A 311 1.83 10.03 -1.62
C THR A 311 1.76 11.49 -2.05
N GLN A 312 2.87 12.12 -2.41
CA GLN A 312 2.87 13.47 -2.97
C GLN A 312 2.35 13.44 -4.40
N ALA A 313 2.82 12.50 -5.23
CA ALA A 313 2.50 12.42 -6.66
C ALA A 313 1.06 12.03 -6.97
N THR A 314 0.35 11.37 -6.05
CA THR A 314 -1.03 10.89 -6.26
C THR A 314 -2.10 11.84 -5.70
N GLU A 315 -1.74 12.71 -4.75
CA GLU A 315 -2.70 13.58 -4.07
C GLU A 315 -2.92 14.91 -4.80
N LEU A 316 -4.19 15.16 -5.17
CA LEU A 316 -4.68 16.42 -5.73
C LEU A 316 -6.16 16.58 -5.40
N GLN A 317 -6.51 17.66 -4.72
CA GLN A 317 -7.90 17.95 -4.36
C GLN A 317 -8.30 19.36 -4.79
N PHE A 318 -9.34 19.45 -5.63
CA PHE A 318 -9.96 20.73 -5.96
C PHE A 318 -10.90 21.21 -4.86
N LEU A 319 -11.01 22.53 -4.74
CA LEU A 319 -12.03 23.23 -3.96
C LEU A 319 -13.11 23.82 -4.88
N PRO A 320 -14.29 24.22 -4.35
CA PRO A 320 -15.41 24.72 -5.18
C PRO A 320 -15.09 25.92 -6.08
N ASP A 321 -14.08 26.72 -5.73
CA ASP A 321 -13.60 27.87 -6.51
C ASP A 321 -12.52 27.50 -7.56
N ASN A 322 -12.27 26.21 -7.77
CA ASN A 322 -11.21 25.63 -8.60
C ASN A 322 -9.78 25.93 -8.11
N SER A 323 -9.61 26.53 -6.93
CA SER A 323 -8.33 26.42 -6.21
C SER A 323 -8.10 24.96 -5.83
N PHE A 324 -6.86 24.59 -5.50
CA PHE A 324 -6.51 23.20 -5.26
C PHE A 324 -5.50 23.04 -4.13
N VAL A 325 -5.58 21.89 -3.49
CA VAL A 325 -4.71 21.45 -2.41
C VAL A 325 -3.91 20.24 -2.88
N LEU A 326 -2.62 20.21 -2.55
CA LEU A 326 -1.73 19.09 -2.81
C LEU A 326 -0.75 18.89 -1.66
N LEU A 327 -0.12 17.71 -1.63
CA LEU A 327 1.01 17.41 -0.75
C LEU A 327 2.33 17.70 -1.47
N SER A 328 3.30 18.30 -0.77
CA SER A 328 4.66 18.53 -1.26
C SER A 328 5.68 18.40 -0.13
N GLY A 329 6.86 17.88 -0.46
CA GLY A 329 8.00 17.75 0.46
C GLY A 329 8.96 18.94 0.45
N LYS A 330 8.66 20.03 -0.28
CA LYS A 330 9.61 21.13 -0.52
C LYS A 330 10.11 21.87 0.72
N SER A 331 9.46 21.70 1.87
CA SER A 331 9.89 22.28 3.15
C SER A 331 10.70 21.32 4.05
N GLY A 332 11.05 20.14 3.54
CA GLY A 332 11.82 19.11 4.24
C GLY A 332 10.98 17.93 4.72
N ASN A 333 9.72 18.16 5.09
CA ASN A 333 8.70 17.15 5.37
C ASN A 333 7.50 17.33 4.43
N THR A 334 6.70 16.29 4.27
CA THR A 334 5.47 16.29 3.47
C THR A 334 4.39 17.11 4.17
N HIS A 335 3.97 18.20 3.54
CA HIS A 335 2.95 19.13 4.08
C HIS A 335 1.89 19.48 3.04
N VAL A 336 0.77 20.01 3.54
CA VAL A 336 -0.37 20.44 2.73
C VAL A 336 -0.16 21.87 2.22
N TYR A 337 -0.35 22.08 0.92
CA TYR A 337 -0.23 23.39 0.28
C TYR A 337 -1.50 23.72 -0.52
N HIS A 338 -1.95 24.96 -0.38
CA HIS A 338 -3.12 25.52 -1.08
C HIS A 338 -2.68 26.49 -2.17
N TYR A 339 -3.15 26.25 -3.39
CA TYR A 339 -2.84 27.01 -4.59
C TYR A 339 -4.12 27.55 -5.23
N ALA A 340 -4.04 28.76 -5.77
CA ALA A 340 -5.10 29.34 -6.60
C ALA A 340 -5.23 28.57 -7.92
N ALA A 341 -6.39 28.66 -8.58
CA ALA A 341 -6.65 28.00 -9.87
C ALA A 341 -5.63 28.37 -10.96
N ASN A 342 -5.02 29.56 -10.88
CA ASN A 342 -3.99 30.01 -11.82
C ASN A 342 -2.60 29.41 -11.54
N GLY A 343 -2.39 28.72 -10.41
CA GLY A 343 -1.12 28.12 -10.02
C GLY A 343 -0.33 28.91 -8.96
N MET A 344 -0.84 30.07 -8.52
CA MET A 344 -0.17 30.85 -7.48
C MET A 344 -0.33 30.19 -6.11
N LEU A 345 0.77 30.01 -5.38
CA LEU A 345 0.71 29.55 -3.99
C LEU A 345 -0.06 30.57 -3.14
N ILE A 346 -1.14 30.12 -2.51
CA ILE A 346 -1.89 30.92 -1.54
C ILE A 346 -1.27 30.75 -0.15
N LYS A 347 -1.12 29.50 0.30
CA LYS A 347 -0.63 29.20 1.66
C LYS A 347 -0.08 27.78 1.81
N GLN A 348 0.96 27.62 2.62
CA GLN A 348 1.31 26.34 3.25
C GLN A 348 0.40 26.15 4.47
N LEU A 349 -0.50 25.17 4.42
CA LEU A 349 -1.53 24.98 5.46
C LEU A 349 -0.97 24.25 6.69
N THR A 350 -0.01 23.33 6.50
CA THR A 350 0.64 22.60 7.60
C THR A 350 2.15 22.81 7.58
N SER A 351 2.78 22.77 8.75
CA SER A 351 4.23 22.87 8.89
C SER A 351 4.69 22.24 10.20
N GLY A 352 5.97 21.84 10.26
CA GLY A 352 6.58 21.21 11.42
C GLY A 352 7.50 20.06 11.04
N LYS A 353 8.15 19.45 12.04
CA LYS A 353 9.04 18.29 11.90
C LYS A 353 8.26 16.98 11.96
N TYR A 354 7.27 16.83 11.09
CA TYR A 354 6.44 15.65 10.94
C TYR A 354 5.91 15.60 9.51
N ASP A 355 5.45 14.43 9.08
CA ASP A 355 4.92 14.22 7.74
C ASP A 355 3.40 14.04 7.76
N VAL A 356 2.73 14.66 6.80
CA VAL A 356 1.37 14.32 6.41
C VAL A 356 1.44 13.04 5.58
N THR A 357 0.71 12.00 6.02
CA THR A 357 0.81 10.65 5.46
C THR A 357 -0.37 10.29 4.56
N LYS A 358 -1.54 10.90 4.76
CA LYS A 358 -2.77 10.61 4.01
C LYS A 358 -3.73 11.80 4.02
N VAL A 359 -4.48 11.97 2.94
CA VAL A 359 -5.57 12.95 2.85
C VAL A 359 -6.92 12.22 2.92
N TYR A 360 -7.85 12.75 3.71
CA TYR A 360 -9.21 12.21 3.81
C TYR A 360 -10.24 13.01 3.00
N GLY A 361 -9.98 14.30 2.79
CA GLY A 361 -10.80 15.17 1.96
C GLY A 361 -11.07 16.53 2.59
N TYR A 362 -12.09 17.23 2.07
CA TYR A 362 -12.40 18.62 2.42
C TYR A 362 -13.89 18.76 2.73
N ASP A 363 -14.19 19.21 3.93
CA ASP A 363 -15.54 19.61 4.35
C ASP A 363 -15.81 21.01 3.83
N GLU A 364 -16.60 21.11 2.76
CA GLU A 364 -16.95 22.38 2.12
C GLU A 364 -17.73 23.33 3.05
N GLN A 365 -18.59 22.77 3.91
CA GLN A 365 -19.45 23.56 4.78
C GLN A 365 -18.63 24.26 5.86
N LYS A 366 -17.69 23.53 6.47
CA LYS A 366 -16.80 24.05 7.52
C LYS A 366 -15.51 24.65 6.99
N LYS A 367 -15.19 24.42 5.71
CA LYS A 367 -13.93 24.78 5.05
C LYS A 367 -12.71 24.19 5.74
N LEU A 368 -12.80 22.90 6.07
CA LEU A 368 -11.77 22.14 6.79
C LEU A 368 -11.23 21.02 5.93
N PHE A 369 -9.91 20.89 5.89
CA PHE A 369 -9.21 19.79 5.25
C PHE A 369 -8.78 18.77 6.29
N TYR A 370 -9.16 17.50 6.12
CA TYR A 370 -8.84 16.41 7.06
C TYR A 370 -7.71 15.55 6.52
N TYR A 371 -6.74 15.22 7.38
CA TYR A 371 -5.55 14.48 7.00
C TYR A 371 -5.00 13.64 8.16
N GLN A 372 -4.16 12.66 7.82
CA GLN A 372 -3.39 11.85 8.76
C GLN A 372 -1.95 12.39 8.83
N SER A 373 -1.32 12.37 10.01
CA SER A 373 0.09 12.77 10.15
C SER A 373 0.81 12.09 11.30
N THR A 374 2.14 12.22 11.31
CA THR A 374 3.04 11.76 12.38
C THR A 374 3.30 12.84 13.45
N ALA A 375 2.44 13.85 13.57
CA ALA A 375 2.63 14.97 14.49
C ALA A 375 2.66 14.57 15.97
N ASN A 376 2.04 13.43 16.35
CA ASN A 376 2.10 12.82 17.67
C ASN A 376 3.22 11.76 17.82
N GLY A 377 4.19 11.72 16.90
CA GLY A 377 5.35 10.84 16.95
C GLY A 377 5.54 10.03 15.65
N GLU A 378 6.79 9.74 15.27
CA GLU A 378 7.13 9.06 14.01
C GLU A 378 6.44 7.69 13.85
N ALA A 379 6.32 6.95 14.95
CA ALA A 379 5.66 5.64 14.97
C ALA A 379 4.13 5.74 14.97
N ASN A 380 3.55 6.89 15.33
CA ASN A 380 2.11 7.05 15.47
C ASN A 380 1.49 7.58 14.17
N ARG A 381 0.17 7.42 14.04
CA ARG A 381 -0.64 8.10 13.03
C ARG A 381 -1.81 8.77 13.73
N GLY A 382 -1.77 10.09 13.85
CA GLY A 382 -2.89 10.89 14.32
C GLY A 382 -3.75 11.40 13.15
N VAL A 383 -5.01 11.72 13.43
CA VAL A 383 -5.95 12.34 12.49
C VAL A 383 -6.20 13.78 12.91
N TYR A 384 -6.02 14.70 11.96
CA TYR A 384 -6.05 16.14 12.17
C TYR A 384 -6.94 16.81 11.13
N PHE A 385 -7.27 18.07 11.39
CA PHE A 385 -7.89 18.94 10.40
C PHE A 385 -7.31 20.35 10.45
N VAL A 386 -7.33 21.01 9.30
CA VAL A 386 -6.80 22.36 9.13
C VAL A 386 -7.75 23.23 8.31
N GLY A 387 -8.00 24.45 8.78
CA GLY A 387 -8.72 25.45 7.99
C GLY A 387 -7.84 26.09 6.91
N LEU A 388 -8.44 26.75 5.92
CA LEU A 388 -7.68 27.47 4.87
C LEU A 388 -6.78 28.61 5.40
N LYS A 389 -6.97 29.02 6.66
CA LYS A 389 -6.10 29.97 7.36
C LYS A 389 -4.90 29.32 8.03
N GLY A 390 -4.79 28.00 8.08
CA GLY A 390 -3.70 27.25 8.71
C GLY A 390 -3.91 26.94 10.20
N ASP A 391 -5.14 27.02 10.70
CA ASP A 391 -5.48 26.67 12.08
C ASP A 391 -5.64 25.15 12.20
N ILE A 392 -4.66 24.47 12.80
CA ILE A 392 -4.57 23.01 12.92
C ILE A 392 -5.19 22.54 14.24
N HIS A 393 -5.98 21.47 14.17
CA HIS A 393 -6.60 20.82 15.33
C HIS A 393 -6.51 19.29 15.21
N ALA A 394 -6.37 18.61 16.35
CA ALA A 394 -6.46 17.16 16.44
C ALA A 394 -7.92 16.69 16.47
N LEU A 395 -8.21 15.61 15.76
CA LEU A 395 -9.45 14.83 15.90
C LEU A 395 -9.20 13.57 16.72
N PHE A 396 -8.09 12.87 16.43
CA PHE A 396 -7.58 11.76 17.22
C PHE A 396 -6.05 11.81 17.26
N ASP A 397 -5.45 11.98 18.44
CA ASP A 397 -4.01 12.17 18.62
C ASP A 397 -3.38 11.29 19.71
N ASP A 398 -4.13 10.36 20.29
CA ASP A 398 -3.59 9.33 21.18
C ASP A 398 -2.49 8.49 20.49
N GLU A 399 -1.64 7.84 21.29
CA GLU A 399 -0.59 6.96 20.75
C GLU A 399 -1.18 5.72 20.10
N GLY A 400 -0.78 5.47 18.84
CA GLY A 400 -1.25 4.35 18.04
C GLY A 400 -1.40 4.71 16.57
N ASP A 401 -2.11 3.85 15.85
CA ASP A 401 -2.44 4.02 14.45
C ASP A 401 -3.93 4.34 14.31
N HIS A 402 -4.24 5.61 13.99
CA HIS A 402 -5.60 6.07 13.74
C HIS A 402 -5.83 6.25 12.24
N ASN A 403 -6.93 5.70 11.74
CA ASN A 403 -7.40 5.92 10.38
C ASN A 403 -8.92 6.17 10.39
N VAL A 404 -9.41 6.98 9.45
CA VAL A 404 -10.84 7.30 9.36
C VAL A 404 -11.37 7.19 7.94
N VAL A 405 -12.66 6.93 7.83
CA VAL A 405 -13.44 7.07 6.61
C VAL A 405 -14.62 7.98 6.91
N PHE A 406 -14.74 9.09 6.19
CA PHE A 406 -15.84 10.05 6.39
C PHE A 406 -17.05 9.70 5.52
N SER A 407 -18.23 10.04 6.03
CA SER A 407 -19.42 10.24 5.19
C SER A 407 -19.16 11.36 4.16
N PRO A 408 -19.84 11.36 2.99
CA PRO A 408 -19.55 12.35 1.95
C PRO A 408 -19.64 13.82 2.38
N GLN A 409 -20.45 14.15 3.39
CA GLN A 409 -20.60 15.50 3.95
C GLN A 409 -19.83 15.70 5.28
N PHE A 410 -18.92 14.79 5.65
CA PHE A 410 -18.12 14.89 6.87
C PHE A 410 -18.97 15.05 8.15
N SER A 411 -20.19 14.49 8.15
CA SER A 411 -21.13 14.58 9.29
C SER A 411 -20.92 13.45 10.30
N HIS A 412 -20.43 12.31 9.82
CA HIS A 412 -20.10 11.10 10.55
C HIS A 412 -18.86 10.46 9.95
N LEU A 413 -18.24 9.56 10.71
CA LEU A 413 -17.07 8.80 10.27
C LEU A 413 -17.06 7.40 10.88
N VAL A 414 -16.33 6.49 10.24
CA VAL A 414 -15.85 5.25 10.87
C VAL A 414 -14.40 5.48 11.26
N HIS A 415 -14.09 5.29 12.53
CA HIS A 415 -12.75 5.37 13.09
C HIS A 415 -12.19 3.96 13.30
N GLN A 416 -11.01 3.74 12.75
CA GLN A 416 -10.18 2.56 12.95
C GLN A 416 -9.02 2.95 13.86
N PHE A 417 -8.83 2.18 14.92
CA PHE A 417 -7.70 2.33 15.83
C PHE A 417 -7.00 0.99 16.03
N SER A 418 -5.68 1.01 16.10
CA SER A 418 -4.91 -0.10 16.65
C SER A 418 -3.63 0.42 17.30
N SER A 419 -2.97 -0.42 18.09
CA SER A 419 -1.62 -0.16 18.58
C SER A 419 -0.83 -1.46 18.60
N LEU A 420 0.46 -1.42 18.92
CA LEU A 420 1.28 -2.63 19.04
C LEU A 420 0.67 -3.74 19.92
N ASN A 421 -0.16 -3.35 20.90
CA ASN A 421 -0.76 -4.26 21.87
C ASN A 421 -2.30 -4.27 21.86
N THR A 422 -2.92 -3.54 20.92
CA THR A 422 -4.39 -3.48 20.78
C THR A 422 -4.79 -3.86 19.35
N PRO A 423 -5.45 -5.03 19.15
CA PRO A 423 -6.00 -5.42 17.86
C PRO A 423 -6.91 -4.35 17.26
N PRO A 424 -7.10 -4.31 15.92
CA PRO A 424 -7.90 -3.28 15.28
C PRO A 424 -9.32 -3.18 15.85
N VAL A 425 -9.70 -1.97 16.23
CA VAL A 425 -11.04 -1.60 16.71
C VAL A 425 -11.67 -0.64 15.71
N TYR A 426 -12.93 -0.89 15.36
CA TYR A 426 -13.71 -0.08 14.43
C TYR A 426 -14.92 0.48 15.14
N THR A 427 -15.04 1.80 15.16
CA THR A 427 -16.14 2.52 15.80
C THR A 427 -16.81 3.44 14.79
N PHE A 428 -18.14 3.52 14.87
CA PHE A 428 -18.91 4.51 14.14
C PHE A 428 -19.09 5.74 15.04
N CYS A 429 -18.70 6.92 14.53
CA CYS A 429 -18.60 8.15 15.31
C CYS A 429 -19.33 9.31 14.63
N ASP A 430 -19.67 10.32 15.44
CA ASP A 430 -20.08 11.62 14.91
C ASP A 430 -18.89 12.41 14.31
N ALA A 431 -19.15 13.56 13.70
CA ALA A 431 -18.12 14.43 13.13
C ALA A 431 -17.06 14.93 14.13
N LYS A 432 -17.31 14.84 15.45
CA LYS A 432 -16.37 15.24 16.51
C LYS A 432 -15.55 14.07 17.03
N GLY A 433 -15.71 12.88 16.45
CA GLY A 433 -15.02 11.67 16.88
C GLY A 433 -15.66 11.00 18.10
N LYS A 434 -16.84 11.44 18.55
CA LYS A 434 -17.54 10.77 19.65
C LYS A 434 -18.15 9.46 19.13
N GLN A 435 -17.80 8.36 19.79
CA GLN A 435 -18.35 7.04 19.47
C GLN A 435 -19.87 7.01 19.64
N ILE A 436 -20.55 6.58 18.58
CA ILE A 436 -21.99 6.29 18.54
C ILE A 436 -22.20 4.78 18.72
N ALA A 437 -21.38 3.96 18.03
CA ALA A 437 -21.48 2.51 18.10
C ALA A 437 -20.12 1.83 17.90
N LEU A 438 -19.97 0.65 18.51
CA LEU A 438 -18.89 -0.27 18.19
C LEU A 438 -19.30 -1.13 16.99
N LEU A 439 -18.45 -1.22 15.97
CA LEU A 439 -18.67 -2.09 14.81
C LEU A 439 -17.90 -3.41 14.93
N GLN A 440 -16.66 -3.35 15.45
CA GLN A 440 -15.79 -4.50 15.62
C GLN A 440 -14.69 -4.17 16.66
N GLU A 441 -14.34 -5.14 17.51
CA GLU A 441 -13.26 -5.00 18.50
C GLU A 441 -12.26 -6.17 18.54
N ASN A 442 -12.46 -7.21 17.71
CA ASN A 442 -11.60 -8.39 17.67
C ASN A 442 -11.40 -9.05 19.06
N ALA A 443 -12.48 -9.20 19.83
CA ALA A 443 -12.46 -9.76 21.19
C ALA A 443 -11.78 -11.13 21.27
N ALA A 444 -12.00 -12.02 20.30
CA ALA A 444 -11.36 -13.35 20.27
C ALA A 444 -9.83 -13.27 20.21
N VAL A 445 -9.26 -12.33 19.42
CA VAL A 445 -7.80 -12.12 19.34
C VAL A 445 -7.29 -11.57 20.67
N LYS A 446 -8.00 -10.62 21.26
CA LYS A 446 -7.65 -10.04 22.56
C LYS A 446 -7.62 -11.10 23.66
N ASP A 447 -8.56 -12.04 23.63
CA ASP A 447 -8.60 -13.17 24.56
C ASP A 447 -7.42 -14.12 24.32
N LEU A 448 -7.12 -14.50 23.07
CA LEU A 448 -5.99 -15.37 22.73
C LEU A 448 -4.64 -14.80 23.20
N VAL A 449 -4.41 -13.50 23.00
CA VAL A 449 -3.20 -12.80 23.46
C VAL A 449 -3.05 -12.90 24.97
N LYS A 450 -4.16 -12.69 25.69
CA LYS A 450 -4.18 -12.73 27.16
C LYS A 450 -4.02 -14.15 27.70
N THR A 451 -4.68 -15.15 27.12
CA THR A 451 -4.65 -16.53 27.62
C THR A 451 -3.31 -17.22 27.40
N ASN A 452 -2.61 -16.86 26.32
CA ASN A 452 -1.33 -17.49 25.96
C ASN A 452 -0.11 -16.69 26.42
N ALA A 453 -0.31 -15.58 27.14
CA ALA A 453 0.76 -14.70 27.61
C ALA A 453 1.76 -14.29 26.49
N VAL A 454 1.23 -13.99 25.31
CA VAL A 454 2.04 -13.66 24.13
C VAL A 454 2.98 -12.50 24.48
N PRO A 455 4.30 -12.59 24.15
CA PRO A 455 5.25 -11.51 24.42
C PRO A 455 4.75 -10.15 23.90
N SER A 456 4.66 -9.16 24.79
CA SER A 456 4.23 -7.80 24.45
C SER A 456 5.32 -7.04 23.70
N LYS A 457 4.91 -6.16 22.80
CA LYS A 457 5.83 -5.26 22.08
C LYS A 457 5.90 -3.92 22.82
N GLU A 458 7.10 -3.44 23.10
CA GLU A 458 7.35 -2.19 23.82
C GLU A 458 7.98 -1.16 22.87
N MET A 459 7.33 -0.01 22.65
CA MET A 459 7.96 1.09 21.92
C MET A 459 9.17 1.60 22.70
N ILE A 460 10.30 1.70 22.02
CA ILE A 460 11.54 2.23 22.57
C ILE A 460 12.12 3.30 21.63
N THR A 461 12.86 4.23 22.22
CA THR A 461 13.63 5.23 21.48
C THR A 461 15.11 4.91 21.58
N LEU A 462 15.73 4.58 20.45
CA LEU A 462 17.16 4.33 20.37
C LEU A 462 17.88 5.65 20.13
N LEU A 463 18.77 6.01 21.05
CA LEU A 463 19.63 7.19 20.89
C LEU A 463 20.84 6.84 20.02
N MET A 464 20.95 7.54 18.90
CA MET A 464 22.03 7.38 17.93
C MET A 464 23.17 8.36 18.26
N GLU A 465 24.30 8.18 17.59
CA GLU A 465 25.38 9.16 17.63
C GLU A 465 24.90 10.49 17.00
N GLU A 466 25.50 11.62 17.41
CA GLU A 466 25.12 12.97 16.97
C GLU A 466 23.74 13.48 17.43
N GLY A 467 23.09 12.83 18.40
CA GLY A 467 21.86 13.31 19.03
C GLY A 467 20.57 13.00 18.25
N ASN A 468 20.67 12.21 17.18
CA ASN A 468 19.50 11.66 16.50
C ASN A 468 18.87 10.54 17.33
N SER A 469 17.57 10.30 17.16
CA SER A 469 16.88 9.19 17.81
C SER A 469 16.01 8.42 16.82
N VAL A 470 15.85 7.12 17.02
CA VAL A 470 15.08 6.20 16.17
C VAL A 470 13.97 5.58 17.02
N SER A 471 12.74 5.55 16.50
CA SER A 471 11.67 4.74 17.07
C SER A 471 11.85 3.28 16.65
N ALA A 472 11.73 2.38 17.61
CA ALA A 472 11.80 0.93 17.40
C ALA A 472 10.82 0.27 18.37
N TYR A 473 10.56 -1.02 18.21
CA TYR A 473 9.92 -1.79 19.27
C TYR A 473 10.79 -2.97 19.71
N LEU A 474 10.74 -3.26 21.01
CA LEU A 474 11.45 -4.33 21.67
C LEU A 474 10.45 -5.39 22.14
N ILE A 475 10.78 -6.65 21.86
CA ILE A 475 10.07 -7.82 22.38
C ILE A 475 11.03 -8.56 23.31
N LYS A 476 10.61 -8.72 24.55
CA LYS A 476 11.35 -9.46 25.58
C LYS A 476 10.81 -10.89 25.67
N PRO A 477 11.67 -11.89 25.95
CA PRO A 477 11.20 -13.24 26.23
C PRO A 477 10.33 -13.25 27.51
N GLN A 478 9.39 -14.19 27.63
CA GLN A 478 8.46 -14.25 28.78
C GLN A 478 9.19 -14.28 30.14
N ASN A 479 10.33 -14.97 30.23
CA ASN A 479 11.16 -15.09 31.44
C ASN A 479 12.36 -14.13 31.41
N PHE A 480 12.15 -12.88 30.99
CA PHE A 480 13.20 -11.87 30.92
C PHE A 480 13.76 -11.48 32.30
N ALA A 481 15.08 -11.40 32.41
CA ALA A 481 15.80 -10.96 33.60
C ALA A 481 16.80 -9.85 33.22
N ALA A 482 16.68 -8.67 33.83
CA ALA A 482 17.44 -7.49 33.42
C ALA A 482 18.96 -7.57 33.68
N ASP A 483 19.38 -8.48 34.57
CA ASP A 483 20.79 -8.75 34.92
C ASP A 483 21.46 -9.76 33.96
N LYS A 484 20.68 -10.42 33.10
CA LYS A 484 21.18 -11.36 32.09
C LYS A 484 21.44 -10.67 30.76
N LYS A 485 22.50 -11.09 30.08
CA LYS A 485 22.81 -10.73 28.69
C LYS A 485 22.17 -11.73 27.73
N TYR A 486 21.39 -11.23 26.78
CA TYR A 486 20.70 -12.03 25.78
C TYR A 486 21.22 -11.77 24.36
N PRO A 487 21.23 -12.78 23.48
CA PRO A 487 21.36 -12.54 22.05
C PRO A 487 20.18 -11.73 21.52
N VAL A 488 20.42 -10.92 20.49
CA VAL A 488 19.39 -10.07 19.86
C VAL A 488 19.25 -10.40 18.38
N ILE A 489 17.99 -10.50 17.94
CA ILE A 489 17.60 -10.60 16.54
C ILE A 489 16.96 -9.26 16.16
N ILE A 490 17.55 -8.59 15.18
CA ILE A 490 17.04 -7.34 14.64
C ILE A 490 16.22 -7.69 13.40
N VAL A 491 14.94 -7.34 13.41
CA VAL A 491 14.06 -7.54 12.25
C VAL A 491 13.87 -6.17 11.59
N VAL A 492 14.28 -6.06 10.34
CA VAL A 492 14.11 -4.81 9.58
C VAL A 492 12.72 -4.83 8.93
N GLN A 493 11.77 -4.13 9.55
CA GLN A 493 10.38 -4.03 9.10
C GLN A 493 9.75 -2.72 9.61
N GLU A 494 8.53 -2.40 9.20
CA GLU A 494 7.88 -1.17 9.67
C GLU A 494 7.73 -1.22 11.20
N SER A 495 8.09 -0.12 11.88
CA SER A 495 8.04 -0.03 13.34
C SER A 495 6.96 0.94 13.83
N ALA A 496 5.89 1.06 13.04
CA ALA A 496 4.72 1.84 13.40
C ALA A 496 4.04 1.25 14.65
N ASN A 497 3.44 2.11 15.47
CA ASN A 497 2.65 1.74 16.63
C ASN A 497 1.27 1.21 16.18
N LYS A 498 1.29 0.08 15.49
CA LYS A 498 0.15 -0.53 14.82
C LYS A 498 0.11 -2.03 15.15
N TRP A 499 -1.09 -2.58 15.25
CA TRP A 499 -1.21 -4.01 15.50
C TRP A 499 -0.80 -4.84 14.29
N GLU A 500 0.02 -5.85 14.53
CA GLU A 500 0.37 -6.88 13.55
C GLU A 500 0.65 -8.20 14.28
N VAL A 501 0.24 -9.32 13.69
CA VAL A 501 0.73 -10.64 14.10
C VAL A 501 2.08 -10.83 13.43
N SER A 502 3.14 -11.06 14.21
CA SER A 502 4.50 -11.14 13.67
C SER A 502 5.22 -12.35 14.24
N PHE A 503 5.97 -13.06 13.38
CA PHE A 503 6.86 -14.15 13.77
C PHE A 503 7.92 -13.69 14.81
N ALA A 504 8.17 -12.38 14.92
CA ALA A 504 9.04 -11.79 15.94
C ALA A 504 8.65 -12.21 17.38
N GLN A 505 7.36 -12.44 17.65
CA GLN A 505 6.90 -12.93 18.95
C GLN A 505 7.28 -14.39 19.16
N ASP A 506 7.13 -15.24 18.14
CA ASP A 506 7.55 -16.65 18.18
C ASP A 506 9.07 -16.77 18.44
N ILE A 507 9.88 -15.85 17.87
CA ILE A 507 11.32 -15.77 18.13
C ILE A 507 11.60 -15.42 19.61
N ALA A 508 10.85 -14.48 20.18
CA ALA A 508 11.01 -14.08 21.57
C ALA A 508 10.65 -15.22 22.55
N GLU A 509 9.66 -16.06 22.21
CA GLU A 509 9.32 -17.25 22.99
C GLU A 509 10.47 -18.27 23.06
N GLN A 510 11.35 -18.30 22.06
CA GLN A 510 12.57 -19.13 22.07
C GLN A 510 13.70 -18.55 22.94
N GLY A 511 13.47 -17.44 23.65
CA GLY A 511 14.42 -16.86 24.61
C GLY A 511 15.35 -15.81 24.02
N TYR A 512 15.08 -15.31 22.81
CA TYR A 512 15.82 -14.22 22.18
C TYR A 512 15.18 -12.86 22.49
N LEU A 513 15.98 -11.80 22.48
CA LEU A 513 15.43 -10.45 22.34
C LEU A 513 15.19 -10.16 20.88
N VAL A 514 14.07 -9.51 20.57
CA VAL A 514 13.78 -9.06 19.21
C VAL A 514 13.61 -7.55 19.18
N VAL A 515 14.31 -6.88 18.27
CA VAL A 515 14.15 -5.44 18.05
C VAL A 515 13.73 -5.21 16.60
N SER A 516 12.60 -4.54 16.41
CA SER A 516 12.17 -4.10 15.08
C SER A 516 12.65 -2.69 14.80
N VAL A 517 13.21 -2.47 13.61
CA VAL A 517 13.79 -1.19 13.19
C VAL A 517 13.14 -0.73 11.89
N ASP A 518 12.73 0.54 11.86
CA ASP A 518 12.03 1.16 10.73
C ASP A 518 12.75 1.01 9.38
N THR A 519 11.96 0.64 8.37
CA THR A 519 12.41 0.40 7.00
C THR A 519 12.99 1.63 6.32
N LYS A 520 12.53 2.85 6.63
CA LYS A 520 13.03 4.09 5.99
C LYS A 520 14.47 4.38 6.37
N ARG A 521 14.87 4.01 7.59
CA ARG A 521 16.24 4.22 8.08
C ARG A 521 17.15 3.09 7.64
N ALA A 522 16.68 1.84 7.69
CA ALA A 522 17.47 0.67 7.31
C ALA A 522 17.65 0.48 5.79
N GLN A 523 17.22 1.42 4.95
CA GLN A 523 17.62 1.49 3.53
C GLN A 523 19.10 1.90 3.37
N LYS A 524 19.68 2.59 4.34
CA LYS A 524 21.09 2.98 4.33
C LYS A 524 21.90 2.09 5.26
N VAL A 525 23.02 1.57 4.74
CA VAL A 525 23.92 0.70 5.50
C VAL A 525 24.47 1.38 6.74
N ALA A 526 24.85 2.65 6.65
CA ALA A 526 25.38 3.43 7.78
C ALA A 526 24.35 3.58 8.92
N ASP A 527 23.08 3.81 8.56
CA ASP A 527 21.99 3.97 9.53
C ASP A 527 21.68 2.62 10.21
N LEU A 528 21.69 1.50 9.47
CA LEU A 528 21.53 0.17 10.04
C LEU A 528 22.68 -0.19 11.00
N LEU A 529 23.93 0.05 10.61
CA LEU A 529 25.10 -0.19 11.47
C LEU A 529 25.05 0.64 12.76
N SER A 530 24.73 1.92 12.64
CA SER A 530 24.57 2.82 13.80
C SER A 530 23.43 2.34 14.72
N THR A 531 22.35 1.79 14.14
CA THR A 531 21.23 1.25 14.90
C THR A 531 21.62 -0.03 15.64
N ILE A 532 22.39 -0.92 14.99
CA ILE A 532 22.96 -2.11 15.62
C ILE A 532 23.82 -1.73 16.83
N ASP A 533 24.66 -0.70 16.69
CA ASP A 533 25.50 -0.21 17.79
C ASP A 533 24.67 0.41 18.93
N ALA A 534 23.62 1.19 18.61
CA ALA A 534 22.70 1.74 19.61
C ALA A 534 21.97 0.64 20.38
N ILE A 535 21.50 -0.40 19.70
CA ILE A 535 20.89 -1.59 20.31
C ILE A 535 21.90 -2.31 21.20
N GLY A 536 23.15 -2.48 20.75
CA GLY A 536 24.22 -3.11 21.52
C GLY A 536 24.57 -2.38 22.83
N LYS A 537 24.19 -1.10 22.98
CA LYS A 537 24.38 -0.31 24.22
C LYS A 537 23.31 -0.60 25.28
N LEU A 538 22.22 -1.31 24.95
CA LEU A 538 21.19 -1.67 25.92
C LEU A 538 21.74 -2.65 26.99
N PRO A 539 21.40 -2.47 28.28
CA PRO A 539 22.09 -3.12 29.40
C PRO A 539 21.94 -4.65 29.42
N PHE A 540 20.88 -5.19 28.80
CA PHE A 540 20.58 -6.62 28.76
C PHE A 540 20.94 -7.28 27.42
N ILE A 541 21.55 -6.55 26.48
CA ILE A 541 21.97 -7.09 25.17
C ILE A 541 23.43 -7.54 25.21
N ASP A 542 23.68 -8.75 24.68
CA ASP A 542 24.99 -9.22 24.28
C ASP A 542 25.33 -8.66 22.89
N SER A 543 26.13 -7.59 22.84
CA SER A 543 26.52 -6.91 21.60
C SER A 543 27.40 -7.77 20.67
N GLN A 544 27.86 -8.95 21.12
CA GLN A 544 28.61 -9.91 20.31
C GLN A 544 27.73 -11.01 19.71
N SER A 545 26.43 -11.02 20.02
CA SER A 545 25.47 -12.03 19.56
C SER A 545 24.28 -11.37 18.86
N VAL A 546 24.56 -10.66 17.76
CA VAL A 546 23.58 -9.96 16.94
C VAL A 546 23.29 -10.75 15.66
N ALA A 547 22.03 -10.91 15.31
CA ALA A 547 21.59 -11.35 13.99
C ALA A 547 20.64 -10.33 13.37
N VAL A 548 20.64 -10.22 12.04
CA VAL A 548 19.71 -9.34 11.30
C VAL A 548 18.87 -10.18 10.33
N ILE A 549 17.57 -9.94 10.32
CA ILE A 549 16.62 -10.46 9.34
C ILE A 549 16.14 -9.30 8.49
N GLY A 550 16.29 -9.42 7.17
CA GLY A 550 15.81 -8.44 6.21
C GLY A 550 15.14 -9.11 5.01
N VAL A 551 14.24 -8.36 4.38
CA VAL A 551 13.51 -8.79 3.17
C VAL A 551 13.77 -7.80 2.04
N GLY A 552 13.93 -8.27 0.80
CA GLY A 552 14.09 -7.40 -0.37
C GLY A 552 15.26 -6.41 -0.27
N VAL A 553 14.97 -5.11 -0.29
CA VAL A 553 15.99 -4.06 -0.14
C VAL A 553 16.63 -4.06 1.25
N HIS A 554 15.91 -4.49 2.29
CA HIS A 554 16.50 -4.58 3.63
C HIS A 554 17.39 -5.79 3.79
N ALA A 555 17.09 -6.87 3.08
CA ALA A 555 17.99 -8.01 2.94
C ALA A 555 19.30 -7.58 2.25
N HIS A 556 19.22 -6.77 1.19
CA HIS A 556 20.39 -6.15 0.57
C HIS A 556 21.21 -5.37 1.60
N THR A 557 20.60 -4.42 2.32
CA THR A 557 21.29 -3.60 3.32
C THR A 557 21.94 -4.45 4.42
N ALA A 558 21.26 -5.50 4.90
CA ALA A 558 21.79 -6.42 5.90
C ALA A 558 23.03 -7.18 5.38
N ILE A 559 23.01 -7.62 4.12
CA ILE A 559 24.16 -8.28 3.49
C ILE A 559 25.34 -7.31 3.35
N VAL A 560 25.10 -6.06 2.93
CA VAL A 560 26.18 -5.06 2.85
C VAL A 560 26.74 -4.72 4.23
N ALA A 561 25.88 -4.58 5.25
CA ALA A 561 26.32 -4.39 6.62
C ALA A 561 27.14 -5.58 7.14
N LEU A 562 26.89 -6.79 6.65
CA LEU A 562 27.66 -7.99 7.02
C LEU A 562 29.05 -8.02 6.38
N ALA A 563 29.13 -7.55 5.13
CA ALA A 563 30.39 -7.45 4.40
C ALA A 563 31.31 -6.33 4.94
N ASN A 564 30.81 -5.44 5.81
CA ASN A 564 31.63 -4.42 6.45
C ASN A 564 32.65 -5.07 7.41
N ALA A 565 33.93 -4.65 7.35
CA ALA A 565 35.02 -5.24 8.12
C ALA A 565 34.81 -5.13 9.64
N ASP A 566 34.12 -4.10 10.11
CA ASP A 566 33.83 -3.86 11.52
C ASP A 566 32.50 -4.49 11.98
N SER A 567 31.87 -5.30 11.14
CA SER A 567 30.57 -5.91 11.44
C SER A 567 30.62 -6.85 12.64
N LYS A 568 29.79 -6.57 13.65
CA LYS A 568 29.62 -7.41 14.85
C LYS A 568 28.59 -8.52 14.66
N MET A 569 27.97 -8.60 13.48
CA MET A 569 26.90 -9.55 13.21
C MET A 569 27.42 -10.99 13.18
N LYS A 570 26.72 -11.88 13.88
CA LYS A 570 26.98 -13.32 13.88
C LYS A 570 26.14 -14.07 12.86
N ALA A 571 25.01 -13.50 12.44
CA ALA A 571 24.18 -14.09 11.41
C ALA A 571 23.39 -13.05 10.62
N VAL A 572 23.12 -13.36 9.35
CA VAL A 572 22.12 -12.67 8.52
C VAL A 572 21.16 -13.70 7.94
N VAL A 573 19.87 -13.36 7.97
CA VAL A 573 18.84 -14.03 7.19
C VAL A 573 18.33 -13.05 6.14
N ALA A 574 18.54 -13.39 4.88
CA ALA A 574 18.13 -12.57 3.75
C ALA A 574 17.01 -13.27 3.00
N ILE A 575 15.83 -12.67 3.02
CA ILE A 575 14.63 -13.20 2.35
C ILE A 575 14.41 -12.40 1.07
N SER A 576 14.36 -13.11 -0.06
CA SER A 576 14.19 -12.57 -1.41
C SER A 576 15.03 -11.30 -1.65
N PRO A 577 16.37 -11.35 -1.48
CA PRO A 577 17.19 -10.14 -1.51
C PRO A 577 17.28 -9.52 -2.90
N ILE A 578 17.27 -8.18 -2.96
CA ILE A 578 17.70 -7.46 -4.17
C ILE A 578 19.22 -7.52 -4.22
N THR A 579 19.79 -8.18 -5.22
CA THR A 579 21.26 -8.38 -5.29
C THR A 579 21.95 -7.37 -6.20
N ASP A 580 21.24 -6.88 -7.21
CA ASP A 580 21.68 -5.83 -8.12
C ASP A 580 20.47 -4.98 -8.52
N PHE A 581 20.55 -3.66 -8.38
CA PHE A 581 19.44 -2.77 -8.71
C PHE A 581 19.17 -2.72 -10.23
N ALA A 582 20.13 -3.10 -11.07
CA ALA A 582 19.94 -3.24 -12.52
C ALA A 582 19.01 -4.42 -12.88
N ASP A 583 18.87 -5.41 -12.00
CA ASP A 583 17.97 -6.55 -12.19
C ASP A 583 16.57 -6.33 -11.59
N TYR A 584 16.36 -5.27 -10.82
CA TYR A 584 15.10 -4.95 -10.17
C TYR A 584 14.21 -4.04 -11.05
N THR A 585 13.01 -3.66 -10.59
CA THR A 585 12.04 -2.93 -11.40
C THR A 585 12.48 -1.47 -11.62
N ALA A 586 12.37 -0.98 -12.85
CA ALA A 586 12.80 0.37 -13.24
C ALA A 586 12.18 1.45 -12.34
N VAL A 587 10.89 1.33 -11.99
CA VAL A 587 10.18 2.35 -11.20
C VAL A 587 10.75 2.52 -9.78
N LEU A 588 11.34 1.48 -9.19
CA LEU A 588 11.94 1.54 -7.85
C LEU A 588 13.45 1.78 -7.92
N SER A 589 14.15 1.05 -8.78
CA SER A 589 15.59 1.23 -8.96
C SER A 589 15.94 2.65 -9.43
N GLU A 590 15.24 3.19 -10.44
CA GLU A 590 15.52 4.54 -10.95
C GLU A 590 15.07 5.63 -9.95
N ARG A 591 14.08 5.35 -9.10
CA ARG A 591 13.68 6.23 -7.99
C ARG A 591 14.79 6.40 -6.96
N TRP A 592 15.47 5.31 -6.61
CA TRP A 592 16.51 5.31 -5.58
C TRP A 592 17.90 5.65 -6.12
N MET A 593 18.24 5.13 -7.29
CA MET A 593 19.58 5.15 -7.87
C MET A 593 19.69 6.09 -9.08
N GLY A 594 18.59 6.65 -9.58
CA GLY A 594 18.58 7.41 -10.84
C GLY A 594 18.72 6.51 -12.08
N LEU A 595 18.84 7.13 -13.26
CA LEU A 595 19.03 6.42 -14.52
C LEU A 595 20.44 5.80 -14.58
N PRO A 596 20.61 4.51 -14.90
CA PRO A 596 21.93 3.88 -14.95
C PRO A 596 22.89 4.56 -15.94
N GLN A 597 22.41 5.10 -17.07
CA GLN A 597 23.26 5.84 -18.02
C GLN A 597 23.89 7.10 -17.42
N LYS A 598 23.28 7.67 -16.38
CA LYS A 598 23.79 8.83 -15.65
C LYS A 598 24.51 8.45 -14.36
N ASN A 599 24.23 7.27 -13.81
CA ASN A 599 24.67 6.88 -12.46
C ASN A 599 25.25 5.45 -12.36
N PHE A 600 25.90 4.97 -13.42
CA PHE A 600 26.44 3.61 -13.50
C PHE A 600 27.33 3.22 -12.31
N ALA A 601 28.20 4.13 -11.84
CA ALA A 601 29.12 3.86 -10.73
C ALA A 601 28.38 3.53 -9.43
N ASP A 602 27.25 4.20 -9.16
CA ASP A 602 26.45 3.92 -7.96
C ASP A 602 25.75 2.56 -8.07
N TYR A 603 25.29 2.17 -9.26
CA TYR A 603 24.75 0.82 -9.50
C TYR A 603 25.83 -0.26 -9.27
N GLU A 604 27.02 -0.07 -9.83
CA GLU A 604 28.15 -0.99 -9.65
C GLU A 604 28.57 -1.11 -8.17
N GLN A 605 28.64 0.02 -7.46
CA GLN A 605 28.99 0.04 -6.03
C GLN A 605 27.93 -0.62 -5.14
N ALA A 606 26.66 -0.46 -5.49
CA ALA A 606 25.56 -1.07 -4.76
C ALA A 606 25.49 -2.59 -4.98
N SER A 607 25.83 -3.09 -6.17
CA SER A 607 25.75 -4.51 -6.52
C SER A 607 26.47 -5.41 -5.51
N LEU A 608 25.79 -6.47 -5.07
CA LEU A 608 26.36 -7.48 -4.18
C LEU A 608 27.32 -8.42 -4.92
N LEU A 609 27.26 -8.47 -6.25
CA LEU A 609 28.00 -9.41 -7.09
C LEU A 609 29.51 -9.14 -7.10
N HIS A 610 29.91 -7.90 -6.81
CA HIS A 610 31.31 -7.46 -6.74
C HIS A 610 31.82 -7.32 -5.30
N LYS A 611 31.00 -7.62 -4.30
CA LYS A 611 31.41 -7.49 -2.90
C LYS A 611 32.25 -8.69 -2.46
N THR A 612 33.27 -8.40 -1.66
CA THR A 612 34.08 -9.45 -1.02
C THR A 612 33.44 -9.84 0.30
N PHE A 613 33.15 -11.13 0.47
CA PHE A 613 32.63 -11.68 1.71
C PHE A 613 33.75 -12.38 2.47
N SER A 614 34.23 -11.78 3.56
CA SER A 614 35.32 -12.34 4.39
C SER A 614 34.88 -12.72 5.81
N SER A 615 33.61 -12.49 6.15
CA SER A 615 33.04 -12.76 7.48
C SER A 615 32.83 -14.27 7.72
N GLN A 616 33.06 -14.76 8.94
CA GLN A 616 32.68 -16.12 9.35
C GLN A 616 31.24 -16.23 9.88
N ALA A 617 30.45 -15.17 9.73
CA ALA A 617 29.05 -15.17 10.14
C ALA A 617 28.23 -16.25 9.43
N ALA A 618 27.16 -16.69 10.09
CA ALA A 618 26.18 -17.56 9.45
C ALA A 618 25.33 -16.76 8.47
N PHE A 619 25.08 -17.28 7.28
CA PHE A 619 24.28 -16.62 6.27
C PHE A 619 23.23 -17.60 5.77
N LEU A 620 21.96 -17.28 5.99
CA LEU A 620 20.83 -18.00 5.41
C LEU A 620 20.16 -17.16 4.31
N LEU A 621 20.12 -17.71 3.10
CA LEU A 621 19.37 -17.18 1.96
C LEU A 621 18.02 -17.89 1.86
N ILE A 622 16.95 -17.13 1.72
CA ILE A 622 15.58 -17.65 1.52
C ILE A 622 14.99 -16.97 0.28
N HIS A 623 14.38 -17.73 -0.63
CA HIS A 623 13.70 -17.14 -1.79
C HIS A 623 12.59 -18.06 -2.31
N ASN A 624 11.47 -17.47 -2.75
CA ASN A 624 10.43 -18.16 -3.52
C ASN A 624 10.70 -18.14 -5.02
N VAL A 625 10.62 -19.29 -5.69
CA VAL A 625 10.90 -19.41 -7.13
C VAL A 625 9.91 -18.61 -7.98
N ASP A 626 8.66 -18.49 -7.52
CA ASP A 626 7.56 -17.83 -8.21
C ASP A 626 7.36 -16.35 -7.82
N ASN A 627 8.30 -15.76 -7.05
CA ASN A 627 8.26 -14.35 -6.69
C ASN A 627 8.28 -13.45 -7.94
N ALA A 628 7.19 -12.69 -8.12
CA ALA A 628 6.96 -11.81 -9.28
C ALA A 628 7.56 -10.40 -9.12
N ASP A 629 8.03 -10.08 -7.92
CA ASP A 629 8.66 -8.81 -7.55
C ASP A 629 10.16 -8.83 -7.69
N ILE A 630 10.78 -9.70 -6.90
CA ILE A 630 12.21 -9.88 -6.80
C ILE A 630 12.46 -11.25 -7.37
N HIS A 631 12.77 -11.29 -8.66
CA HIS A 631 12.94 -12.55 -9.35
C HIS A 631 14.06 -13.40 -8.75
N ILE A 632 13.91 -14.72 -8.82
CA ILE A 632 14.92 -15.68 -8.35
C ILE A 632 16.31 -15.49 -8.98
N GLN A 633 16.39 -14.82 -10.15
CA GLN A 633 17.65 -14.39 -10.77
C GLN A 633 18.56 -13.67 -9.76
N HIS A 634 18.01 -12.85 -8.87
CA HIS A 634 18.78 -12.16 -7.85
C HIS A 634 19.56 -13.13 -6.97
N THR A 635 18.87 -14.13 -6.41
CA THR A 635 19.49 -15.14 -5.55
C THR A 635 20.47 -16.01 -6.31
N TRP A 636 20.17 -16.43 -7.54
CA TRP A 636 21.12 -17.21 -8.34
C TRP A 636 22.43 -16.48 -8.63
N ASN A 637 22.36 -15.20 -9.00
CA ASN A 637 23.55 -14.40 -9.23
C ASN A 637 24.39 -14.26 -7.94
N LEU A 638 23.74 -14.08 -6.78
CA LEU A 638 24.43 -13.99 -5.50
C LEU A 638 25.03 -15.32 -5.06
N VAL A 639 24.32 -16.44 -5.27
CA VAL A 639 24.83 -17.79 -5.02
C VAL A 639 26.13 -18.03 -5.79
N ASP A 640 26.16 -17.69 -7.08
CA ASP A 640 27.37 -17.83 -7.89
C ASP A 640 28.54 -17.00 -7.33
N ALA A 641 28.29 -15.75 -6.93
CA ALA A 641 29.30 -14.88 -6.32
C ALA A 641 29.82 -15.43 -4.98
N LEU A 642 28.92 -15.92 -4.11
CA LEU A 642 29.29 -16.54 -2.83
C LEU A 642 30.12 -17.82 -3.03
N VAL A 643 29.73 -18.68 -3.97
CA VAL A 643 30.46 -19.90 -4.31
C VAL A 643 31.86 -19.57 -4.84
N GLN A 644 31.98 -18.62 -5.77
CA GLN A 644 33.27 -18.22 -6.35
C GLN A 644 34.22 -17.62 -5.30
N SER A 645 33.69 -16.89 -4.32
CA SER A 645 34.47 -16.35 -3.19
C SER A 645 34.80 -17.38 -2.11
N GLY A 646 34.27 -18.60 -2.20
CA GLY A 646 34.44 -19.64 -1.18
C GLY A 646 33.65 -19.40 0.10
N TYR A 647 32.69 -18.47 0.09
CA TYR A 647 31.86 -18.16 1.24
C TYR A 647 30.86 -19.29 1.52
N GLN A 648 30.74 -19.69 2.79
CA GLN A 648 29.82 -20.74 3.20
C GLN A 648 28.49 -20.14 3.65
N PHE A 649 27.39 -20.59 3.05
CA PHE A 649 26.04 -20.14 3.34
C PHE A 649 25.07 -21.32 3.34
N ASP A 650 23.92 -21.13 3.98
CA ASP A 650 22.76 -21.99 3.93
C ASP A 650 21.72 -21.37 2.99
N MET A 651 20.93 -22.19 2.31
CA MET A 651 19.91 -21.72 1.38
C MET A 651 18.62 -22.55 1.49
N GLN A 652 17.49 -21.86 1.47
CA GLN A 652 16.15 -22.44 1.35
C GLN A 652 15.42 -21.82 0.17
N VAL A 653 14.88 -22.66 -0.70
CA VAL A 653 14.14 -22.22 -1.87
C VAL A 653 12.80 -22.93 -1.91
N TYR A 654 11.73 -22.16 -2.02
CA TYR A 654 10.36 -22.66 -2.03
C TYR A 654 9.79 -22.61 -3.45
N SER A 655 9.07 -23.66 -3.85
CA SER A 655 8.46 -23.74 -5.18
C SER A 655 7.30 -22.75 -5.35
N HIS A 656 6.55 -22.56 -4.27
CA HIS A 656 5.51 -21.54 -4.11
C HIS A 656 5.63 -21.02 -2.68
N SER A 657 5.33 -19.75 -2.46
CA SER A 657 5.45 -19.19 -1.12
C SER A 657 4.50 -19.85 -0.12
N PRO A 658 4.97 -20.35 1.04
CA PRO A 658 4.12 -20.63 2.19
C PRO A 658 3.82 -19.36 3.01
N PHE A 659 4.41 -18.22 2.66
CA PHE A 659 4.27 -16.93 3.34
C PHE A 659 3.61 -15.91 2.41
N ASP A 660 2.79 -15.02 2.94
CA ASP A 660 2.44 -13.82 2.19
C ASP A 660 3.66 -12.89 2.22
N GLU A 661 4.56 -12.99 1.23
CA GLU A 661 5.72 -12.10 1.16
C GLU A 661 5.30 -10.63 1.07
N GLU A 662 4.09 -10.29 0.56
CA GLU A 662 3.55 -8.92 0.57
C GLU A 662 3.24 -8.43 2.00
N SER A 663 3.01 -9.34 2.96
CA SER A 663 2.85 -8.96 4.38
C SER A 663 4.18 -8.62 5.06
N LEU A 664 5.32 -9.04 4.49
CA LEU A 664 6.69 -8.78 4.97
C LEU A 664 7.42 -7.72 4.12
N LEU A 665 7.11 -7.66 2.83
CA LEU A 665 7.57 -6.66 1.88
C LEU A 665 6.56 -5.52 1.89
N LEU A 666 6.81 -4.52 2.73
CA LEU A 666 6.39 -3.14 2.52
C LEU A 666 4.95 -2.97 1.99
N GLN A 667 3.99 -2.72 2.89
CA GLN A 667 2.87 -1.87 2.47
C GLN A 667 3.42 -0.48 2.10
N PRO A 668 2.95 0.13 1.00
CA PRO A 668 3.51 1.35 0.43
C PRO A 668 3.54 2.56 1.36
#